data_AF-A0A818GRW6-F1
#
_entry.id   AF-A0A818GRW6-F1
#
_cell.length_a   1.000
_cell.length_b   1.000
_cell.length_c   1.000
_cell.angle_alpha   90.00
_cell.angle_beta   90.00
_cell.angle_gamma   90.00
#
_symmetry.space_group_name_H-M   'P 1'
#
loop_
_entity.id
_entity.type
_entity.pdbx_description
1 polymer ?
#
loop_
_entity_poly.entity_id
_entity_poly.type
_entity_poly.pdbx_seq_one_letter_code
_entity_poly.pdbx_strand_id
1 'polypeptide(L)'
;MQIDIEIQNQPACTSYTSEVEFDEETSIDNQEQTVERAERVDVATNRSTKPKHRVSKTNSITEILPNPSEPITFENDPSPIIEYAAEPILPLSLACAPLLDILYNLAFYVQLALDETPENPPNGLTVHESAAIRLYTLEWEAPHKSLYSMLNYTLKSSNREELRPYFKYMKLFLTALVKIPCEPITTVWRGVKKDLSAELQPGTPLTWWSFSSCTKSLTVLENNMYLGTVGERTLFSVEAINGRIISDHSHFTTEDEVLLLPGTHMVVVSQLAPSPDLFIIHLKQVVPEETLLEPPFEEIICKDPYSLQSVSKTGKTPVALAFGDFRNKDIIDLAVLNYDEQSVDLLLGNSNNPYKTEIIYDTRSSPSFVFTGDINGDGLPDIIIANENDGTISVLLDNPDDSFQSTTTYQVGQRPVSIASADFTGNGDFDVIVANYGDNTLRLLFGTGGRFSEIYITITVGLQPICIISGDFNLDGRADWAVVNNGNNSIHVGIARGFGIFETSQIYKVGHHPVAITTTDLNHDEILDLIVANYGDNSVSVLLGNDDGTFQAQISYDVGIGPNAIATADFNNDLHMDIALTLLNESSVSVLFGDGNGGFRSPNKFKVGSSPNSLTANDFNRDRKIDVVVTNSGENTWMILINMGNGTFRSGFHYASGSNPVSIGAADFNVDQFIDVVVVNKGDNTASLVLCNGDVAHDLNNDMKLDLVIVVMKNDSVIIMLGNGDGAFRNRTKLRTGNQPSSVAINDFNNDQIPDLAVSNHGTQTISILLGRGDGNFQFQKMYECGVNPNSVISADFNRDQNMDLATANMGENSFSVLLGTGNGTFLDYIRYLAEREPVIIMSNDFNVDNNTDIAVVNRLSNNVEIFFGGVNMTFSTIKHYGTNNKPNPAVAYDFNKDGKVDLAVLHTLSDQLYVFLNQCS
;
A
#
# COMPACT_ATOMS: atom_id res chain seq x y z
N MET A 1 34.38 4.38 34.14
CA MET A 1 33.55 5.53 34.55
C MET A 1 32.78 5.13 35.79
N GLN A 2 32.62 6.06 36.72
CA GLN A 2 31.85 5.86 37.95
C GLN A 2 30.83 7.01 37.99
N ILE A 3 29.55 6.68 38.08
CA ILE A 3 28.44 7.63 38.11
C ILE A 3 27.76 7.42 39.46
N ASP A 4 28.06 8.29 40.41
CA ASP A 4 27.39 8.30 41.71
C ASP A 4 26.10 9.13 41.57
N ILE A 5 24.94 8.54 41.87
CA ILE A 5 23.63 9.20 41.79
C ILE A 5 23.21 9.61 43.21
N GLU A 6 23.27 10.91 43.50
CA GLU A 6 22.95 11.46 44.83
C GLU A 6 21.49 11.95 44.88
N ILE A 7 20.60 11.13 45.45
CA ILE A 7 19.17 11.43 45.57
C ILE A 7 18.88 12.26 46.82
N GLN A 8 18.43 13.50 46.66
CA GLN A 8 17.88 14.31 47.76
C GLN A 8 16.34 14.32 47.73
N ASN A 9 15.73 13.64 48.70
CA ASN A 9 14.30 13.72 49.01
C ASN A 9 14.06 14.70 50.18
N GLN A 10 13.08 15.62 50.06
CA GLN A 10 12.12 16.02 51.13
C GLN A 10 11.07 17.07 50.64
N PRO A 11 9.91 17.28 51.32
CA PRO A 11 8.64 17.01 50.62
C PRO A 11 7.43 17.97 50.86
N ALA A 12 6.34 17.67 50.14
CA ALA A 12 4.91 17.79 50.52
C ALA A 12 4.23 19.16 50.79
N CYS A 13 3.14 19.42 50.03
CA CYS A 13 1.86 20.06 50.45
C CYS A 13 0.80 19.84 49.32
N THR A 14 -0.22 18.98 49.49
CA THR A 14 -1.58 19.25 50.03
C THR A 14 -2.50 20.15 49.18
N SER A 15 -3.36 19.50 48.38
CA SER A 15 -4.82 19.71 48.23
C SER A 15 -5.44 21.12 48.16
N TYR A 16 -6.30 21.35 47.16
CA TYR A 16 -7.61 22.01 47.36
C TYR A 16 -8.65 21.53 46.33
N THR A 17 -9.94 21.60 46.72
CA THR A 17 -11.12 21.21 45.94
C THR A 17 -12.13 22.35 45.86
N SER A 18 -12.86 22.47 44.76
CA SER A 18 -14.24 23.01 44.75
C SER A 18 -14.88 22.91 43.36
N GLU A 19 -16.16 22.51 43.30
CA GLU A 19 -17.03 22.61 42.13
C GLU A 19 -17.53 24.05 41.91
N VAL A 20 -18.01 24.36 40.70
CA VAL A 20 -19.23 25.17 40.46
C VAL A 20 -19.86 24.69 39.13
N GLU A 21 -21.15 24.33 39.17
CA GLU A 21 -22.00 24.03 38.00
C GLU A 21 -22.55 25.32 37.37
N PHE A 22 -22.98 25.27 36.11
CA PHE A 22 -24.17 26.02 35.66
C PHE A 22 -24.83 25.31 34.46
N ASP A 23 -26.15 25.45 34.36
CA ASP A 23 -27.06 24.46 33.75
C ASP A 23 -28.11 25.10 32.81
N GLU A 24 -28.96 24.27 32.19
CA GLU A 24 -30.21 24.59 31.45
C GLU A 24 -30.05 25.39 30.12
N GLU A 25 -30.28 24.77 28.95
CA GLU A 25 -31.58 24.52 28.27
C GLU A 25 -32.18 25.71 27.49
N THR A 26 -32.51 25.49 26.19
CA THR A 26 -33.90 25.43 25.66
C THR A 26 -33.90 25.16 24.14
N SER A 27 -35.08 24.85 23.57
CA SER A 27 -35.24 24.16 22.28
C SER A 27 -36.40 24.71 21.41
N ILE A 28 -36.74 23.98 20.33
CA ILE A 28 -37.97 24.04 19.47
C ILE A 28 -37.89 24.84 18.16
N ASP A 29 -38.15 24.12 17.05
CA ASP A 29 -38.86 24.41 15.78
C ASP A 29 -38.92 25.84 15.19
N ASN A 30 -38.98 26.05 13.86
CA ASN A 30 -39.78 25.30 12.88
C ASN A 30 -39.37 25.54 11.40
N GLN A 31 -39.99 24.80 10.47
CA GLN A 31 -39.87 24.99 9.01
C GLN A 31 -40.84 26.08 8.50
N GLU A 32 -40.50 26.76 7.39
CA GLU A 32 -41.28 26.71 6.12
C GLU A 32 -40.65 27.54 4.97
N GLN A 33 -41.24 27.46 3.76
CA GLN A 33 -40.64 27.87 2.48
C GLN A 33 -41.16 29.22 1.91
N THR A 34 -40.26 29.92 1.21
CA THR A 34 -40.44 30.71 -0.05
C THR A 34 -41.70 31.55 -0.33
N VAL A 35 -41.52 32.75 -0.92
CA VAL A 35 -41.90 33.08 -2.34
C VAL A 35 -41.72 34.59 -2.66
N GLU A 36 -41.17 34.86 -3.85
CA GLU A 36 -41.20 36.07 -4.70
C GLU A 36 -41.36 37.51 -4.16
N ARG A 37 -40.61 38.42 -4.80
CA ARG A 37 -41.22 39.65 -5.35
C ARG A 37 -40.60 40.02 -6.70
N ALA A 38 -41.44 40.22 -7.72
CA ALA A 38 -41.04 40.60 -9.08
C ALA A 38 -41.37 42.07 -9.41
N GLU A 39 -40.75 42.62 -10.46
CA GLU A 39 -41.29 43.81 -11.14
C GLU A 39 -40.98 43.82 -12.66
N ARG A 40 -41.70 44.67 -13.41
CA ARG A 40 -41.82 44.68 -14.90
C ARG A 40 -40.99 45.85 -15.51
N VAL A 41 -40.92 46.16 -16.82
CA VAL A 41 -41.50 45.72 -18.12
C VAL A 41 -40.51 46.14 -19.25
N ASP A 42 -40.53 45.69 -20.52
CA ASP A 42 -41.29 46.28 -21.67
C ASP A 42 -41.04 45.52 -23.01
N VAL A 43 -41.65 45.96 -24.14
CA VAL A 43 -41.86 45.15 -25.38
C VAL A 43 -41.43 45.83 -26.70
N ALA A 44 -40.77 45.10 -27.62
CA ALA A 44 -40.67 45.48 -29.06
C ALA A 44 -40.47 44.30 -30.04
N THR A 45 -41.20 44.30 -31.16
CA THR A 45 -41.57 43.13 -32.00
C THR A 45 -40.81 42.88 -33.34
N ASN A 46 -40.89 41.62 -33.84
CA ASN A 46 -41.18 41.17 -35.24
C ASN A 46 -40.10 41.02 -36.37
N ARG A 47 -40.07 39.80 -36.97
CA ARG A 47 -39.93 39.41 -38.42
C ARG A 47 -38.59 39.67 -39.15
N SER A 48 -38.11 38.87 -40.12
CA SER A 48 -38.43 37.50 -40.67
C SER A 48 -37.21 37.04 -41.56
N THR A 49 -37.12 35.94 -42.35
CA THR A 49 -38.09 35.16 -43.17
C THR A 49 -37.52 33.76 -43.58
N LYS A 50 -37.96 33.17 -44.72
CA LYS A 50 -37.52 31.93 -45.44
C LYS A 50 -37.35 32.29 -46.96
N PRO A 51 -36.89 31.47 -47.97
CA PRO A 51 -37.13 30.01 -48.11
C PRO A 51 -36.29 29.07 -49.07
N LYS A 52 -36.36 27.73 -48.83
CA LYS A 52 -36.52 26.61 -49.84
C LYS A 52 -35.35 26.26 -50.83
N HIS A 53 -35.22 25.04 -51.42
CA HIS A 53 -36.02 23.79 -51.45
C HIS A 53 -35.26 22.52 -51.99
N ARG A 54 -35.59 21.30 -51.46
CA ARG A 54 -35.78 19.97 -52.14
C ARG A 54 -34.63 19.31 -52.97
N VAL A 55 -34.52 17.98 -53.22
CA VAL A 55 -35.16 16.71 -52.73
C VAL A 55 -34.31 15.48 -53.17
N SER A 56 -34.48 14.33 -52.47
CA SER A 56 -34.13 12.93 -52.85
C SER A 56 -32.65 12.47 -52.81
N LYS A 57 -32.33 11.23 -52.39
CA LYS A 57 -33.17 10.12 -51.88
C LYS A 57 -32.38 9.18 -50.95
N THR A 58 -32.97 8.81 -49.81
CA THR A 58 -32.66 7.61 -49.00
C THR A 58 -33.69 6.51 -49.35
N ASN A 59 -33.80 5.32 -48.73
CA ASN A 59 -33.30 4.82 -47.44
C ASN A 59 -33.36 3.27 -47.37
N SER A 60 -32.61 2.66 -46.44
CA SER A 60 -32.77 1.32 -45.79
C SER A 60 -31.39 0.69 -45.52
N ILE A 61 -30.97 0.21 -44.35
CA ILE A 61 -31.61 0.00 -43.02
C ILE A 61 -30.50 0.44 -42.02
N THR A 62 -30.65 1.46 -41.15
CA THR A 62 -31.11 1.39 -39.73
C THR A 62 -30.57 0.18 -38.93
N GLU A 63 -30.19 0.25 -37.65
CA GLU A 63 -30.15 1.29 -36.60
C GLU A 63 -29.13 0.79 -35.53
N ILE A 64 -28.53 1.54 -34.60
CA ILE A 64 -28.77 2.87 -33.99
C ILE A 64 -27.41 3.57 -33.75
N LEU A 65 -27.37 4.91 -33.71
CA LEU A 65 -26.35 5.71 -32.98
C LEU A 65 -27.06 6.87 -32.25
N PRO A 66 -26.61 7.31 -31.06
CA PRO A 66 -27.03 8.59 -30.49
C PRO A 66 -26.56 9.75 -31.38
N ASN A 67 -27.43 10.73 -31.62
CA ASN A 67 -27.17 11.79 -32.61
C ASN A 67 -26.59 13.05 -31.93
N PRO A 68 -25.49 13.64 -32.42
CA PRO A 68 -24.81 14.76 -31.74
C PRO A 68 -25.48 16.10 -32.04
N SER A 69 -25.96 16.80 -31.01
CA SER A 69 -26.42 18.20 -31.16
C SER A 69 -26.51 18.99 -29.84
N GLU A 70 -25.42 19.06 -29.08
CA GLU A 70 -25.10 20.29 -28.34
C GLU A 70 -23.80 20.87 -28.91
N PRO A 71 -23.66 22.20 -29.03
CA PRO A 71 -22.40 22.81 -29.40
C PRO A 71 -21.46 22.74 -28.21
N ILE A 72 -20.59 21.71 -28.18
CA ILE A 72 -19.45 21.72 -27.26
C ILE A 72 -18.64 22.98 -27.58
N THR A 73 -18.73 23.97 -26.72
CA THR A 73 -17.83 25.10 -26.72
C THR A 73 -16.44 24.56 -26.43
N PHE A 74 -15.52 24.73 -27.38
CA PHE A 74 -14.10 24.73 -27.07
C PHE A 74 -13.83 25.96 -26.20
N GLU A 75 -14.13 25.83 -24.90
CA GLU A 75 -13.40 26.59 -23.90
C GLU A 75 -11.92 26.24 -24.09
N ASN A 76 -11.06 27.26 -24.08
CA ASN A 76 -9.63 27.06 -24.26
C ASN A 76 -9.05 26.56 -22.95
N ASP A 77 -9.33 25.29 -22.66
CA ASP A 77 -8.86 24.58 -21.47
C ASP A 77 -7.32 24.45 -21.50
N PRO A 78 -6.61 25.18 -20.63
CA PRO A 78 -5.16 25.21 -20.58
C PRO A 78 -4.59 24.10 -19.67
N SER A 79 -5.41 23.14 -19.23
CA SER A 79 -4.98 22.07 -18.33
C SER A 79 -3.76 21.31 -18.85
N PRO A 80 -2.81 20.96 -17.96
CA PRO A 80 -1.61 20.22 -18.34
C PRO A 80 -1.94 18.79 -18.76
N ILE A 81 -1.00 18.15 -19.47
CA ILE A 81 -1.09 16.79 -20.02
C ILE A 81 -1.44 15.72 -18.95
N ILE A 82 -1.26 16.04 -17.66
CA ILE A 82 -1.50 15.21 -16.48
C ILE A 82 -2.92 14.60 -16.46
N GLU A 83 -3.96 15.32 -16.87
CA GLU A 83 -5.36 14.82 -16.77
C GLU A 83 -5.60 13.49 -17.52
N TYR A 84 -4.92 13.29 -18.66
CA TYR A 84 -5.02 12.04 -19.43
C TYR A 84 -4.41 10.83 -18.69
N ALA A 85 -3.62 11.03 -17.64
CA ALA A 85 -3.12 9.96 -16.77
C ALA A 85 -4.23 9.38 -15.89
N ALA A 86 -5.19 10.18 -15.45
CA ALA A 86 -6.30 9.77 -14.57
C ALA A 86 -7.48 9.12 -15.32
N GLU A 87 -7.66 9.38 -16.63
CA GLU A 87 -8.74 8.76 -17.41
C GLU A 87 -8.64 7.22 -17.45
N PRO A 88 -9.76 6.47 -17.40
CA PRO A 88 -9.74 5.01 -17.55
C PRO A 88 -9.25 4.59 -18.95
N ILE A 89 -8.68 3.38 -19.05
CA ILE A 89 -8.29 2.79 -20.33
C ILE A 89 -9.56 2.51 -21.16
N LEU A 90 -9.61 3.03 -22.38
CA LEU A 90 -10.78 2.93 -23.25
C LEU A 90 -10.66 1.79 -24.27
N PRO A 91 -11.76 1.09 -24.61
CA PRO A 91 -11.84 0.23 -25.79
C PRO A 91 -11.31 0.90 -27.06
N LEU A 92 -10.70 0.12 -27.96
CA LEU A 92 -9.97 0.65 -29.13
C LEU A 92 -10.78 1.63 -29.99
N SER A 93 -12.06 1.37 -30.20
CA SER A 93 -12.96 2.26 -30.96
C SER A 93 -13.18 3.63 -30.32
N LEU A 94 -13.20 3.70 -28.98
CA LEU A 94 -13.29 4.95 -28.21
C LEU A 94 -11.92 5.62 -28.08
N ALA A 95 -10.85 4.85 -27.89
CA ALA A 95 -9.47 5.33 -27.85
C ALA A 95 -9.04 6.00 -29.17
N CYS A 96 -9.51 5.47 -30.31
CA CYS A 96 -9.28 6.04 -31.64
C CYS A 96 -10.28 7.14 -32.05
N ALA A 97 -11.34 7.42 -31.27
CA ALA A 97 -12.38 8.37 -31.67
C ALA A 97 -11.85 9.80 -32.00
N PRO A 98 -10.89 10.40 -31.26
CA PRO A 98 -10.32 11.71 -31.60
C PRO A 98 -9.47 11.72 -32.89
N LEU A 99 -9.10 10.55 -33.41
CA LEU A 99 -8.27 10.39 -34.60
C LEU A 99 -9.10 10.22 -35.89
N LEU A 100 -10.43 10.04 -35.80
CA LEU A 100 -11.29 9.79 -36.96
C LEU A 100 -11.30 10.95 -37.97
N ASP A 101 -11.24 12.20 -37.50
CA ASP A 101 -11.15 13.40 -38.36
C ASP A 101 -9.73 13.69 -38.87
N ILE A 102 -8.72 12.97 -38.37
CA ILE A 102 -7.30 13.14 -38.70
C ILE A 102 -6.81 12.05 -39.66
N LEU A 103 -7.31 10.82 -39.49
CA LEU A 103 -6.88 9.63 -40.22
C LEU A 103 -8.02 9.07 -41.07
N TYR A 104 -7.90 9.31 -42.37
CA TYR A 104 -8.86 8.86 -43.37
C TYR A 104 -9.08 7.34 -43.32
N ASN A 105 -10.36 6.94 -43.28
CA ASN A 105 -10.83 5.55 -43.14
C ASN A 105 -10.39 4.82 -41.86
N LEU A 106 -9.90 5.51 -40.81
CA LEU A 106 -9.44 4.85 -39.57
C LEU A 106 -10.48 3.89 -38.97
N ALA A 107 -11.77 4.22 -38.98
CA ALA A 107 -12.83 3.35 -38.46
C ALA A 107 -12.88 1.96 -39.14
N PHE A 108 -12.53 1.87 -40.44
CA PHE A 108 -12.45 0.59 -41.15
C PHE A 108 -11.25 -0.24 -40.66
N TYR A 109 -10.08 0.40 -40.49
CA TYR A 109 -8.88 -0.28 -40.01
C TYR A 109 -8.95 -0.65 -38.52
N VAL A 110 -9.63 0.15 -37.69
CA VAL A 110 -9.98 -0.19 -36.30
C VAL A 110 -10.82 -1.47 -36.26
N GLN A 111 -11.86 -1.57 -37.10
CA GLN A 111 -12.67 -2.78 -37.16
C GLN A 111 -11.86 -3.97 -37.69
N LEU A 112 -11.07 -3.79 -38.76
CA LEU A 112 -10.20 -4.84 -39.29
C LEU A 112 -9.20 -5.37 -38.24
N ALA A 113 -8.61 -4.48 -37.44
CA ALA A 113 -7.69 -4.87 -36.38
C ALA A 113 -8.38 -5.63 -35.22
N LEU A 114 -9.67 -5.38 -34.98
CA LEU A 114 -10.48 -6.17 -34.05
C LEU A 114 -10.87 -7.53 -34.66
N ASP A 115 -11.36 -7.54 -35.91
CA ASP A 115 -11.79 -8.74 -36.64
C ASP A 115 -10.63 -9.74 -36.91
N GLU A 116 -9.40 -9.24 -37.05
CA GLU A 116 -8.18 -10.05 -37.20
C GLU A 116 -7.52 -10.45 -35.86
N THR A 117 -8.00 -9.94 -34.72
CA THR A 117 -7.46 -10.29 -33.40
C THR A 117 -8.22 -11.50 -32.82
N PRO A 118 -7.54 -12.55 -32.33
CA PRO A 118 -8.20 -13.67 -31.67
C PRO A 118 -9.06 -13.24 -30.48
N GLU A 119 -10.17 -13.95 -30.22
CA GLU A 119 -11.05 -13.70 -29.07
C GLU A 119 -10.28 -13.77 -27.74
N ASN A 120 -9.32 -14.70 -27.64
CA ASN A 120 -8.35 -14.80 -26.57
C ASN A 120 -6.94 -14.62 -27.16
N PRO A 121 -6.39 -13.38 -27.22
CA PRO A 121 -5.02 -13.14 -27.67
C PRO A 121 -4.02 -13.53 -26.56
N PRO A 122 -2.74 -13.78 -26.89
CA PRO A 122 -1.76 -14.22 -25.91
C PRO A 122 -1.33 -13.10 -24.94
N ASN A 123 -0.45 -13.45 -23.99
CA ASN A 123 0.25 -12.52 -23.10
C ASN A 123 -0.62 -11.67 -22.16
N GLY A 124 -1.85 -12.09 -21.85
CA GLY A 124 -2.73 -11.38 -20.89
C GLY A 124 -3.28 -10.04 -21.42
N LEU A 125 -3.23 -9.82 -22.73
CA LEU A 125 -3.83 -8.66 -23.38
C LEU A 125 -5.33 -8.91 -23.58
N THR A 126 -6.15 -7.88 -23.44
CA THR A 126 -7.51 -7.89 -23.95
C THR A 126 -7.52 -7.84 -25.48
N VAL A 127 -8.64 -8.22 -26.11
CA VAL A 127 -8.86 -8.04 -27.56
C VAL A 127 -8.57 -6.61 -28.00
N HIS A 128 -8.93 -5.59 -27.20
CA HIS A 128 -8.68 -4.19 -27.52
C HIS A 128 -7.21 -3.77 -27.43
N GLU A 129 -6.46 -4.29 -26.45
CA GLU A 129 -5.01 -4.06 -26.31
C GLU A 129 -4.22 -4.73 -27.44
N SER A 130 -4.53 -6.00 -27.74
CA SER A 130 -3.92 -6.73 -28.85
C SER A 130 -4.26 -6.08 -30.20
N ALA A 131 -5.53 -5.69 -30.41
CA ALA A 131 -5.94 -4.97 -31.62
C ALA A 131 -5.32 -3.57 -31.74
N ALA A 132 -4.92 -2.92 -30.64
CA ALA A 132 -4.17 -1.67 -30.71
C ALA A 132 -2.79 -1.85 -31.33
N ILE A 133 -2.10 -2.96 -31.02
CA ILE A 133 -0.81 -3.34 -31.61
C ILE A 133 -0.98 -3.81 -33.07
N ARG A 134 -2.06 -4.53 -33.37
CA ARG A 134 -2.42 -4.89 -34.76
C ARG A 134 -2.71 -3.65 -35.61
N LEU A 135 -3.46 -2.69 -35.08
CA LEU A 135 -3.72 -1.40 -35.74
C LEU A 135 -2.46 -0.55 -35.92
N TYR A 136 -1.49 -0.69 -35.02
CA TYR A 136 -0.19 -0.02 -35.15
C TYR A 136 0.63 -0.54 -36.33
N THR A 137 0.52 -1.83 -36.64
CA THR A 137 1.31 -2.51 -37.68
C THR A 137 0.62 -2.55 -39.05
N LEU A 138 -0.68 -2.23 -39.13
CA LEU A 138 -1.40 -2.05 -40.40
C LEU A 138 -0.88 -0.83 -41.19
N GLU A 139 -0.28 -1.09 -42.37
CA GLU A 139 0.03 -0.05 -43.36
C GLU A 139 -1.04 0.06 -44.46
N TRP A 140 -1.36 1.29 -44.86
CA TRP A 140 -2.20 1.59 -46.01
C TRP A 140 -1.74 2.89 -46.69
N GLU A 141 -1.86 2.93 -48.02
CA GLU A 141 -1.55 4.12 -48.83
C GLU A 141 -2.76 4.61 -49.62
N ALA A 142 -2.84 5.94 -49.72
CA ALA A 142 -3.78 6.74 -50.51
C ALA A 142 -5.24 6.78 -50.02
N PRO A 143 -5.87 7.98 -49.95
CA PRO A 143 -5.29 9.30 -50.19
C PRO A 143 -4.36 9.80 -49.07
N HIS A 144 -4.28 9.12 -47.93
CA HIS A 144 -3.46 9.52 -46.77
C HIS A 144 -2.59 8.38 -46.24
N LYS A 145 -1.86 8.64 -45.14
CA LYS A 145 -0.92 7.73 -44.47
C LYS A 145 -1.60 6.88 -43.39
N SER A 146 -1.03 5.72 -43.09
CA SER A 146 -1.38 4.87 -41.94
C SER A 146 -1.16 5.55 -40.58
N LEU A 147 -1.77 4.97 -39.53
CA LEU A 147 -1.60 5.40 -38.13
C LEU A 147 -0.12 5.43 -37.73
N TYR A 148 0.64 4.36 -38.01
CA TYR A 148 2.10 4.30 -37.87
C TYR A 148 2.79 5.53 -38.47
N SER A 149 2.51 5.79 -39.74
CA SER A 149 3.19 6.82 -40.55
C SER A 149 2.79 8.25 -40.19
N MET A 150 1.61 8.46 -39.60
CA MET A 150 1.20 9.76 -39.08
C MET A 150 1.70 10.01 -37.66
N LEU A 151 1.57 9.04 -36.74
CA LEU A 151 2.08 9.17 -35.37
C LEU A 151 3.61 9.42 -35.36
N ASN A 152 4.37 8.65 -36.16
CA ASN A 152 5.81 8.86 -36.34
C ASN A 152 6.18 10.13 -37.13
N TYR A 153 5.21 10.85 -37.70
CA TYR A 153 5.41 12.21 -38.25
C TYR A 153 5.13 13.26 -37.15
N THR A 154 3.99 13.17 -36.47
CA THR A 154 3.59 14.06 -35.38
C THR A 154 4.60 14.11 -34.22
N LEU A 155 5.16 12.95 -33.82
CA LEU A 155 6.20 12.88 -32.77
C LEU A 155 7.47 13.69 -33.11
N LYS A 156 7.73 13.90 -34.41
CA LYS A 156 8.86 14.70 -34.93
C LYS A 156 8.50 16.18 -35.13
N SER A 157 7.23 16.57 -34.94
CA SER A 157 6.81 17.96 -34.87
C SER A 157 7.30 18.62 -33.58
N SER A 158 7.75 19.87 -33.68
CA SER A 158 8.07 20.69 -32.50
C SER A 158 6.82 21.17 -31.76
N ASN A 159 5.65 21.12 -32.38
CA ASN A 159 4.38 21.50 -31.77
C ASN A 159 3.77 20.30 -31.04
N ARG A 160 3.78 20.31 -29.71
CA ARG A 160 3.33 19.14 -28.91
C ARG A 160 1.82 18.99 -28.81
N GLU A 161 1.04 20.06 -29.04
CA GLU A 161 -0.43 19.98 -29.10
C GLU A 161 -0.94 19.08 -30.22
N GLU A 162 -0.16 18.88 -31.29
CA GLU A 162 -0.52 17.96 -32.38
C GLU A 162 -0.57 16.49 -31.92
N LEU A 163 0.02 16.15 -30.77
CA LEU A 163 -0.06 14.82 -30.15
C LEU A 163 -1.32 14.63 -29.28
N ARG A 164 -1.99 15.70 -28.82
CA ARG A 164 -3.14 15.60 -27.88
C ARG A 164 -4.27 14.67 -28.38
N PRO A 165 -4.62 14.62 -29.69
CA PRO A 165 -5.59 13.65 -30.22
C PRO A 165 -5.14 12.17 -30.13
N TYR A 166 -3.84 11.90 -30.05
CA TYR A 166 -3.29 10.54 -30.03
C TYR A 166 -3.22 9.96 -28.61
N PHE A 167 -3.30 10.77 -27.55
CA PHE A 167 -3.04 10.33 -26.17
C PHE A 167 -3.91 9.14 -25.73
N LYS A 168 -5.21 9.14 -26.01
CA LYS A 168 -6.12 8.03 -25.64
C LYS A 168 -5.74 6.70 -26.31
N TYR A 169 -5.38 6.74 -27.60
CA TYR A 169 -4.84 5.58 -28.32
C TYR A 169 -3.46 5.16 -27.79
N MET A 170 -2.56 6.13 -27.58
CA MET A 170 -1.20 5.87 -27.08
C MET A 170 -1.21 5.23 -25.68
N LYS A 171 -2.16 5.61 -24.82
CA LYS A 171 -2.33 4.99 -23.49
C LYS A 171 -2.65 3.50 -23.60
N LEU A 172 -3.71 3.15 -24.34
CA LEU A 172 -4.10 1.76 -24.63
C LEU A 172 -2.94 0.95 -25.25
N PHE A 173 -2.27 1.52 -26.26
CA PHE A 173 -1.16 0.88 -26.95
C PHE A 173 0.07 0.68 -26.04
N LEU A 174 0.43 1.65 -25.19
CA LEU A 174 1.57 1.53 -24.28
C LEU A 174 1.29 0.54 -23.14
N THR A 175 0.09 0.53 -22.57
CA THR A 175 -0.29 -0.51 -21.58
C THR A 175 -0.22 -1.91 -22.21
N ALA A 176 -0.68 -2.07 -23.46
CA ALA A 176 -0.56 -3.32 -24.19
C ALA A 176 0.91 -3.78 -24.35
N LEU A 177 1.83 -2.87 -24.67
CA LEU A 177 3.26 -3.20 -24.80
C LEU A 177 3.93 -3.54 -23.46
N VAL A 178 3.55 -2.89 -22.36
CA VAL A 178 4.14 -3.16 -21.04
C VAL A 178 3.77 -4.58 -20.57
N LYS A 179 2.52 -5.02 -20.81
CA LYS A 179 2.03 -6.37 -20.51
C LYS A 179 2.73 -7.50 -21.27
N ILE A 180 3.18 -7.26 -22.51
CA ILE A 180 3.93 -8.27 -23.26
C ILE A 180 5.23 -8.59 -22.49
N PRO A 181 5.62 -9.87 -22.34
CA PRO A 181 6.87 -10.24 -21.68
C PRO A 181 8.11 -9.57 -22.26
N CYS A 182 8.99 -9.15 -21.36
CA CYS A 182 10.33 -8.69 -21.67
C CYS A 182 11.22 -9.87 -22.08
N GLU A 183 11.88 -9.79 -23.24
CA GLU A 183 12.99 -10.69 -23.59
C GLU A 183 14.35 -9.97 -23.56
N PRO A 184 15.40 -10.58 -22.98
CA PRO A 184 16.78 -10.12 -23.11
C PRO A 184 17.35 -10.49 -24.49
N ILE A 185 17.24 -9.58 -25.46
CA ILE A 185 17.54 -9.86 -26.88
C ILE A 185 18.94 -9.37 -27.26
N THR A 186 19.86 -10.32 -27.43
CA THR A 186 21.30 -10.09 -27.65
C THR A 186 21.64 -9.07 -28.75
N THR A 187 20.90 -9.03 -29.87
CA THR A 187 20.95 -7.92 -30.83
C THR A 187 19.68 -7.85 -31.67
N VAL A 188 19.08 -6.65 -31.80
CA VAL A 188 18.05 -6.32 -32.80
C VAL A 188 18.55 -5.26 -33.79
N TRP A 189 17.87 -5.12 -34.93
CA TRP A 189 18.35 -4.28 -36.04
C TRP A 189 17.27 -3.37 -36.61
N ARG A 190 17.66 -2.16 -37.06
CA ARG A 190 16.78 -1.18 -37.74
C ARG A 190 17.52 -0.40 -38.82
N GLY A 191 16.95 -0.36 -40.03
CA GLY A 191 17.44 0.47 -41.14
C GLY A 191 16.85 1.89 -41.15
N VAL A 192 17.64 2.87 -41.59
CA VAL A 192 17.24 4.27 -41.83
C VAL A 192 17.89 4.81 -43.12
N LYS A 193 17.08 5.44 -43.98
CA LYS A 193 17.49 6.00 -45.29
C LYS A 193 18.06 7.43 -45.15
N LYS A 194 19.08 7.58 -44.30
CA LYS A 194 19.91 8.79 -44.08
C LYS A 194 21.27 8.35 -43.49
N ASP A 195 22.36 9.04 -43.81
CA ASP A 195 23.60 8.96 -43.01
C ASP A 195 23.42 9.71 -41.67
N LEU A 196 23.75 9.04 -40.57
CA LEU A 196 23.73 9.58 -39.20
C LEU A 196 25.12 9.49 -38.52
N SER A 197 26.15 9.05 -39.23
CA SER A 197 27.50 8.82 -38.70
C SER A 197 28.10 10.10 -38.07
N ALA A 198 27.94 11.24 -38.74
CA ALA A 198 28.41 12.54 -38.24
C ALA A 198 27.64 13.04 -36.99
N GLU A 199 26.40 12.59 -36.79
CA GLU A 199 25.52 13.03 -35.69
C GLU A 199 25.64 12.14 -34.44
N LEU A 200 25.98 10.86 -34.61
CA LEU A 200 25.94 9.83 -33.56
C LEU A 200 27.31 9.18 -33.34
N GLN A 201 28.32 9.94 -32.92
CA GLN A 201 29.68 9.46 -32.67
C GLN A 201 29.78 8.50 -31.46
N PRO A 202 30.81 7.63 -31.38
CA PRO A 202 31.02 6.76 -30.21
C PRO A 202 31.09 7.55 -28.90
N GLY A 203 30.35 7.10 -27.88
CA GLY A 203 30.15 7.79 -26.61
C GLY A 203 28.98 8.79 -26.59
N THR A 204 28.34 9.08 -27.73
CA THR A 204 27.10 9.89 -27.75
C THR A 204 25.95 9.13 -27.08
N PRO A 205 25.31 9.70 -26.02
CA PRO A 205 24.06 9.17 -25.50
C PRO A 205 22.90 9.56 -26.42
N LEU A 206 21.91 8.69 -26.55
CA LEU A 206 20.66 8.97 -27.25
C LEU A 206 19.48 8.27 -26.55
N THR A 207 18.27 8.79 -26.76
CA THR A 207 17.04 8.18 -26.23
C THR A 207 16.16 7.75 -27.39
N TRP A 208 15.72 6.49 -27.38
CA TRP A 208 14.92 5.88 -28.43
C TRP A 208 13.45 6.29 -28.29
N TRP A 209 13.12 7.48 -28.78
CA TRP A 209 11.74 8.01 -28.81
C TRP A 209 10.92 7.53 -30.03
N SER A 210 11.38 6.50 -30.75
CA SER A 210 10.68 6.00 -31.94
C SER A 210 9.93 4.71 -31.65
N PHE A 211 8.64 4.72 -31.99
CA PHE A 211 7.77 3.54 -31.98
C PHE A 211 8.09 2.59 -33.16
N SER A 212 9.24 2.71 -33.81
CA SER A 212 9.61 1.88 -34.98
C SER A 212 10.05 0.48 -34.56
N SER A 213 9.47 -0.56 -35.17
CA SER A 213 9.88 -1.95 -34.95
C SER A 213 11.32 -2.21 -35.41
N CYS A 214 12.09 -2.87 -34.55
CA CYS A 214 13.34 -3.52 -34.93
C CYS A 214 13.03 -4.98 -35.36
N THR A 215 14.02 -5.67 -35.94
CA THR A 215 13.90 -7.12 -36.19
C THR A 215 15.08 -7.91 -35.63
N LYS A 216 14.83 -9.16 -35.23
CA LYS A 216 15.89 -10.13 -34.91
C LYS A 216 16.57 -10.70 -36.17
N SER A 217 15.92 -10.60 -37.33
CA SER A 217 16.32 -11.33 -38.55
C SER A 217 17.01 -10.44 -39.59
N LEU A 218 18.26 -10.76 -39.96
CA LEU A 218 18.99 -10.04 -41.00
C LEU A 218 18.35 -10.19 -42.39
N THR A 219 17.70 -11.31 -42.70
CA THR A 219 17.11 -11.54 -44.03
C THR A 219 15.88 -10.65 -44.29
N VAL A 220 15.20 -10.18 -43.24
CA VAL A 220 14.14 -9.17 -43.34
C VAL A 220 14.71 -7.81 -43.79
N LEU A 221 15.94 -7.46 -43.39
CA LEU A 221 16.64 -6.27 -43.88
C LEU A 221 17.08 -6.43 -45.34
N GLU A 222 17.61 -7.60 -45.71
CA GLU A 222 18.05 -7.92 -47.08
C GLU A 222 16.88 -7.89 -48.08
N ASN A 223 15.68 -8.26 -47.63
CA ASN A 223 14.41 -8.14 -48.36
C ASN A 223 13.85 -6.70 -48.43
N ASN A 224 14.71 -5.69 -48.23
CA ASN A 224 14.55 -4.28 -48.60
C ASN A 224 13.59 -3.37 -47.82
N MET A 225 12.78 -3.86 -46.89
CA MET A 225 11.73 -3.02 -46.27
C MET A 225 12.30 -1.82 -45.49
N TYR A 226 13.35 -2.03 -44.68
CA TYR A 226 13.86 -0.98 -43.79
C TYR A 226 15.08 -0.18 -44.30
N LEU A 227 15.97 -0.77 -45.10
CA LEU A 227 17.26 -0.15 -45.44
C LEU A 227 17.33 0.43 -46.87
N GLY A 228 16.78 -0.27 -47.87
CA GLY A 228 16.89 0.10 -49.29
C GLY A 228 18.26 -0.18 -49.93
N THR A 229 18.28 -0.31 -51.26
CA THR A 229 19.44 -0.79 -52.03
C THR A 229 20.51 0.25 -52.35
N VAL A 230 20.18 1.54 -52.48
CA VAL A 230 21.08 2.60 -52.95
C VAL A 230 20.78 3.93 -52.23
N GLY A 231 21.84 4.67 -51.87
CA GLY A 231 21.76 5.99 -51.23
C GLY A 231 22.36 5.99 -49.82
N GLU A 232 22.53 7.17 -49.23
CA GLU A 232 23.04 7.34 -47.85
C GLU A 232 22.11 6.65 -46.84
N ARG A 233 22.65 5.68 -46.10
CA ARG A 233 21.88 4.82 -45.18
C ARG A 233 22.65 4.48 -43.91
N THR A 234 21.90 4.36 -42.82
CA THR A 234 22.37 3.92 -41.51
C THR A 234 21.66 2.62 -41.14
N LEU A 235 22.42 1.62 -40.70
CA LEU A 235 21.91 0.41 -40.06
C LEU A 235 22.27 0.45 -38.58
N PHE A 236 21.25 0.49 -37.72
CA PHE A 236 21.43 0.32 -36.29
C PHE A 236 21.54 -1.16 -35.94
N SER A 237 22.58 -1.49 -35.17
CA SER A 237 22.77 -2.75 -34.46
C SER A 237 22.56 -2.44 -32.98
N VAL A 238 21.59 -3.05 -32.32
CA VAL A 238 21.14 -2.63 -30.99
C VAL A 238 21.21 -3.81 -30.02
N GLU A 239 22.12 -3.77 -29.05
CA GLU A 239 22.04 -4.66 -27.88
C GLU A 239 20.87 -4.18 -27.02
N ALA A 240 19.74 -4.89 -27.05
CA ALA A 240 18.50 -4.50 -26.38
C ALA A 240 18.26 -5.37 -25.13
N ILE A 241 17.90 -4.73 -24.03
CA ILE A 241 17.72 -5.41 -22.74
C ILE A 241 16.25 -5.78 -22.50
N ASN A 242 15.30 -4.95 -22.98
CA ASN A 242 13.86 -5.10 -22.68
C ASN A 242 12.94 -5.08 -23.92
N GLY A 243 13.39 -5.67 -25.02
CA GLY A 243 12.61 -5.71 -26.26
C GLY A 243 11.35 -6.58 -26.15
N ARG A 244 10.24 -6.11 -26.75
CA ARG A 244 8.96 -6.82 -26.81
C ARG A 244 8.77 -7.44 -28.19
N ILE A 245 8.69 -8.77 -28.28
CA ILE A 245 8.21 -9.41 -29.52
C ILE A 245 6.75 -9.02 -29.72
N ILE A 246 6.39 -8.61 -30.93
CA ILE A 246 4.99 -8.33 -31.27
C ILE A 246 4.43 -9.19 -32.40
N SER A 247 5.15 -10.23 -32.87
CA SER A 247 4.71 -11.11 -33.97
C SER A 247 3.26 -11.57 -33.83
N ASP A 248 2.88 -12.01 -32.63
CA ASP A 248 1.58 -12.65 -32.38
C ASP A 248 0.43 -11.63 -32.31
N HIS A 249 0.77 -10.35 -32.08
CA HIS A 249 -0.15 -9.21 -32.06
C HIS A 249 -0.07 -8.34 -33.34
N SER A 250 0.95 -8.52 -34.17
CA SER A 250 1.18 -7.80 -35.43
C SER A 250 0.27 -8.32 -36.55
N HIS A 251 -0.01 -7.47 -37.54
CA HIS A 251 -0.54 -7.91 -38.83
C HIS A 251 0.48 -8.78 -39.59
N PHE A 252 1.79 -8.55 -39.39
CA PHE A 252 2.88 -9.26 -40.05
C PHE A 252 3.44 -10.40 -39.18
N THR A 253 2.61 -11.41 -38.88
CA THR A 253 2.91 -12.50 -37.93
C THR A 253 4.11 -13.39 -38.29
N THR A 254 4.65 -13.27 -39.51
CA THR A 254 5.85 -14.00 -39.96
C THR A 254 7.15 -13.20 -39.87
N GLU A 255 7.09 -11.97 -39.37
CA GLU A 255 8.27 -11.13 -39.15
C GLU A 255 8.61 -11.08 -37.67
N ASP A 256 9.89 -11.30 -37.32
CA ASP A 256 10.41 -11.22 -35.95
C ASP A 256 10.45 -9.74 -35.48
N GLU A 257 9.31 -9.06 -35.47
CA GLU A 257 9.16 -7.67 -35.07
C GLU A 257 9.35 -7.53 -33.55
N VAL A 258 10.26 -6.64 -33.17
CA VAL A 258 10.56 -6.30 -31.78
C VAL A 258 10.37 -4.80 -31.59
N LEU A 259 9.47 -4.40 -30.70
CA LEU A 259 9.38 -3.00 -30.25
C LEU A 259 10.30 -2.76 -29.05
N LEU A 260 10.91 -1.58 -29.04
CA LEU A 260 11.57 -1.00 -27.88
C LEU A 260 10.65 0.09 -27.31
N LEU A 261 10.58 0.21 -25.99
CA LEU A 261 9.70 1.17 -25.34
C LEU A 261 10.15 2.62 -25.66
N PRO A 262 9.22 3.55 -25.98
CA PRO A 262 9.57 4.95 -26.19
C PRO A 262 10.20 5.55 -24.94
N GLY A 263 11.44 6.03 -25.06
CA GLY A 263 12.21 6.50 -23.91
C GLY A 263 13.37 5.59 -23.52
N THR A 264 13.55 4.42 -24.14
CA THR A 264 14.72 3.56 -23.88
C THR A 264 16.04 4.31 -24.11
N HIS A 265 16.89 4.37 -23.08
CA HIS A 265 18.20 5.03 -23.13
C HIS A 265 19.28 4.14 -23.77
N MET A 266 20.13 4.75 -24.58
CA MET A 266 21.12 4.09 -25.43
C MET A 266 22.43 4.89 -25.45
N VAL A 267 23.55 4.20 -25.67
CA VAL A 267 24.84 4.84 -25.99
C VAL A 267 25.40 4.26 -27.28
N VAL A 268 25.99 5.10 -28.13
CA VAL A 268 26.75 4.64 -29.29
C VAL A 268 28.05 4.00 -28.79
N VAL A 269 28.21 2.70 -29.01
CA VAL A 269 29.43 1.95 -28.65
C VAL A 269 30.46 2.03 -29.76
N SER A 270 30.06 1.87 -31.02
CA SER A 270 30.98 1.95 -32.16
C SER A 270 30.29 2.30 -33.48
N GLN A 271 31.10 2.63 -34.48
CA GLN A 271 30.67 2.83 -35.87
C GLN A 271 31.55 1.99 -36.81
N LEU A 272 30.97 1.52 -37.92
CA LEU A 272 31.67 0.81 -38.99
C LEU A 272 31.11 1.26 -40.35
N ALA A 273 31.99 1.53 -41.32
CA ALA A 273 31.61 1.89 -42.69
C ALA A 273 31.98 0.74 -43.66
N PRO A 274 31.14 -0.31 -43.81
CA PRO A 274 31.42 -1.43 -44.72
C PRO A 274 31.41 -1.04 -46.20
N SER A 275 30.78 0.07 -46.59
CA SER A 275 30.78 0.59 -47.96
C SER A 275 30.61 2.12 -47.96
N PRO A 276 30.87 2.83 -49.08
CA PRO A 276 30.79 4.29 -49.13
C PRO A 276 29.40 4.90 -48.93
N ASP A 277 28.33 4.09 -48.92
CA ASP A 277 26.95 4.55 -48.75
C ASP A 277 26.24 3.96 -47.51
N LEU A 278 26.85 2.99 -46.81
CA LEU A 278 26.31 2.35 -45.61
C LEU A 278 27.22 2.55 -44.40
N PHE A 279 26.64 3.12 -43.34
CA PHE A 279 27.19 3.10 -41.99
C PHE A 279 26.41 2.14 -41.09
N ILE A 280 27.13 1.34 -40.33
CA ILE A 280 26.57 0.56 -39.21
C ILE A 280 26.91 1.31 -37.94
N ILE A 281 25.91 1.63 -37.13
CA ILE A 281 26.06 2.26 -35.83
C ILE A 281 25.62 1.25 -34.78
N HIS A 282 26.54 0.85 -33.91
CA HIS A 282 26.28 -0.11 -32.85
C HIS A 282 25.89 0.64 -31.57
N LEU A 283 24.66 0.45 -31.15
CA LEU A 283 24.05 0.98 -29.94
C LEU A 283 24.00 -0.11 -28.88
N LYS A 284 24.28 0.26 -27.64
CA LYS A 284 23.98 -0.56 -26.47
C LYS A 284 22.92 0.13 -25.65
N GLN A 285 21.87 -0.60 -25.28
CA GLN A 285 20.92 -0.13 -24.29
C GLN A 285 21.64 0.09 -22.97
N VAL A 286 21.54 1.29 -22.44
CA VAL A 286 21.94 1.61 -21.08
C VAL A 286 20.68 1.40 -20.25
N VAL A 287 20.73 0.56 -19.21
CA VAL A 287 19.67 0.55 -18.19
C VAL A 287 19.71 1.93 -17.52
N PRO A 288 18.68 2.77 -17.66
CA PRO A 288 18.62 4.02 -16.92
C PRO A 288 18.24 3.71 -15.48
N GLU A 289 18.71 4.53 -14.53
CA GLU A 289 18.31 4.41 -13.11
C GLU A 289 16.82 4.70 -12.86
N GLU A 290 16.12 5.24 -13.88
CA GLU A 290 14.69 5.47 -13.96
C GLU A 290 14.20 4.93 -15.31
N THR A 291 13.40 3.86 -15.34
CA THR A 291 12.85 3.34 -16.61
C THR A 291 11.46 3.92 -16.85
N LEU A 292 11.38 4.89 -17.77
CA LEU A 292 10.20 5.73 -18.03
C LEU A 292 8.87 5.00 -18.38
N LEU A 293 8.89 3.67 -18.56
CA LEU A 293 7.72 2.84 -18.87
C LEU A 293 7.75 1.44 -18.20
N GLU A 294 8.66 1.18 -17.25
CA GLU A 294 8.71 -0.09 -16.49
C GLU A 294 9.08 0.18 -15.02
N PRO A 295 8.52 -0.56 -14.05
CA PRO A 295 9.07 -0.56 -12.69
C PRO A 295 10.52 -1.08 -12.72
N PRO A 296 11.44 -0.52 -11.91
CA PRO A 296 12.86 -0.84 -11.99
C PRO A 296 13.16 -2.29 -11.56
N PHE A 297 14.02 -2.97 -12.32
CA PHE A 297 14.52 -4.30 -12.00
C PHE A 297 15.76 -4.27 -11.09
N GLU A 298 15.76 -5.13 -10.08
CA GLU A 298 16.88 -5.57 -9.21
C GLU A 298 17.44 -4.62 -8.12
N GLU A 299 18.07 -5.27 -7.13
CA GLU A 299 18.85 -4.75 -6.00
C GLU A 299 18.23 -3.65 -5.10
N ILE A 300 17.00 -3.88 -4.63
CA ILE A 300 16.56 -3.31 -3.34
C ILE A 300 17.27 -4.07 -2.19
N ILE A 301 18.17 -3.39 -1.49
CA ILE A 301 18.55 -3.75 -0.12
C ILE A 301 17.90 -2.73 0.82
N CYS A 302 16.73 -3.06 1.36
CA CYS A 302 16.13 -2.27 2.44
C CYS A 302 17.11 -2.23 3.63
N LYS A 303 17.18 -1.08 4.30
CA LYS A 303 17.44 -1.04 5.74
C LYS A 303 16.11 -0.96 6.46
N ASP A 304 16.06 -1.47 7.68
CA ASP A 304 14.80 -1.82 8.35
C ASP A 304 13.81 -0.65 8.47
N PRO A 305 12.63 -0.71 7.83
CA PRO A 305 11.50 0.17 8.14
C PRO A 305 10.72 -0.30 9.37
N TYR A 306 10.88 -1.57 9.76
CA TYR A 306 10.13 -2.22 10.84
C TYR A 306 10.66 -1.82 12.21
N SER A 307 9.84 -1.12 13.00
CA SER A 307 10.21 -0.67 14.34
C SER A 307 9.46 -1.44 15.43
N LEU A 308 10.20 -2.08 16.36
CA LEU A 308 9.60 -2.72 17.54
C LEU A 308 9.18 -1.64 18.54
N GLN A 309 7.92 -1.21 18.43
CA GLN A 309 7.35 -0.10 19.18
C GLN A 309 6.94 -0.52 20.59
N SER A 310 6.04 -1.50 20.70
CA SER A 310 5.53 -1.98 21.99
C SER A 310 5.66 -3.50 22.16
N VAL A 311 5.79 -3.90 23.42
CA VAL A 311 5.75 -5.29 23.86
C VAL A 311 4.84 -5.33 25.07
N SER A 312 3.57 -5.62 24.83
CA SER A 312 2.55 -5.79 25.85
C SER A 312 2.77 -7.13 26.56
N LYS A 313 2.50 -7.17 27.86
CA LYS A 313 2.46 -8.44 28.61
C LYS A 313 1.13 -9.13 28.37
N THR A 314 1.10 -10.43 28.66
CA THR A 314 -0.09 -11.26 28.67
C THR A 314 -0.09 -12.17 29.90
N GLY A 315 -1.19 -12.87 30.14
CA GLY A 315 -1.28 -14.04 30.99
C GLY A 315 -0.33 -15.17 30.56
N LYS A 316 -0.23 -16.21 31.41
CA LYS A 316 0.68 -17.33 31.19
C LYS A 316 0.29 -18.18 29.99
N THR A 317 1.29 -18.46 29.16
CA THR A 317 1.24 -19.34 28.00
C THR A 317 0.19 -18.86 26.98
N PRO A 318 0.40 -17.70 26.33
CA PRO A 318 -0.46 -17.29 25.23
C PRO A 318 -0.35 -18.28 24.06
N VAL A 319 -1.46 -18.55 23.38
CA VAL A 319 -1.56 -19.60 22.34
C VAL A 319 -2.18 -19.13 21.03
N ALA A 320 -3.06 -18.13 21.06
CA ALA A 320 -3.75 -17.60 19.89
C ALA A 320 -4.00 -16.10 20.06
N LEU A 321 -4.28 -15.42 18.95
CA LEU A 321 -4.76 -14.04 18.91
C LEU A 321 -5.95 -13.92 17.97
N ALA A 322 -6.83 -12.96 18.28
CA ALA A 322 -7.79 -12.37 17.36
C ALA A 322 -7.67 -10.84 17.46
N PHE A 323 -8.22 -10.11 16.50
CA PHE A 323 -8.21 -8.64 16.51
C PHE A 323 -9.47 -8.06 15.86
N GLY A 324 -9.83 -6.84 16.25
CA GLY A 324 -11.02 -6.13 15.80
C GLY A 324 -11.19 -4.82 16.57
N ASP A 325 -12.05 -3.91 16.11
CA ASP A 325 -12.37 -2.67 16.83
C ASP A 325 -13.37 -2.95 17.98
N PHE A 326 -12.86 -3.53 19.05
CA PHE A 326 -13.59 -3.92 20.28
C PHE A 326 -14.07 -2.73 21.15
N ARG A 327 -14.24 -1.54 20.53
CA ARG A 327 -14.62 -0.26 21.16
C ARG A 327 -15.34 0.74 20.24
N ASN A 328 -15.50 0.46 18.94
CA ASN A 328 -16.09 1.36 17.93
C ASN A 328 -15.37 2.72 17.82
N LYS A 329 -14.05 2.68 17.61
CA LYS A 329 -13.15 3.86 17.56
C LYS A 329 -12.29 3.94 16.29
N ASP A 330 -12.56 3.10 15.29
CA ASP A 330 -11.73 2.90 14.10
C ASP A 330 -10.27 2.51 14.44
N ILE A 331 -10.03 1.94 15.63
CA ILE A 331 -8.69 1.57 16.15
C ILE A 331 -8.73 0.09 16.56
N ILE A 332 -7.94 -0.73 15.89
CA ILE A 332 -7.95 -2.18 16.08
C ILE A 332 -7.35 -2.57 17.44
N ASP A 333 -8.09 -3.39 18.18
CA ASP A 333 -7.71 -3.98 19.46
C ASP A 333 -7.34 -5.46 19.32
N LEU A 334 -6.57 -5.99 20.28
CA LEU A 334 -6.13 -7.39 20.27
C LEU A 334 -6.80 -8.19 21.39
N ALA A 335 -7.28 -9.39 21.08
CA ALA A 335 -7.71 -10.39 22.05
C ALA A 335 -6.69 -11.54 22.08
N VAL A 336 -5.85 -11.60 23.12
CA VAL A 336 -4.78 -12.62 23.26
C VAL A 336 -5.21 -13.71 24.24
N LEU A 337 -5.10 -14.98 23.82
CA LEU A 337 -5.68 -16.12 24.54
C LEU A 337 -4.64 -16.89 25.36
N ASN A 338 -4.83 -17.02 26.68
CA ASN A 338 -3.84 -17.56 27.63
C ASN A 338 -4.24 -18.91 28.23
N TYR A 339 -3.55 -19.96 27.80
CA TYR A 339 -3.89 -21.35 28.11
C TYR A 339 -3.73 -21.70 29.59
N ASP A 340 -2.67 -21.23 30.25
CA ASP A 340 -2.38 -21.56 31.65
C ASP A 340 -2.98 -20.55 32.64
N GLU A 341 -3.14 -19.28 32.25
CA GLU A 341 -3.86 -18.29 33.07
C GLU A 341 -5.36 -18.56 33.11
N GLN A 342 -5.93 -19.12 32.03
CA GLN A 342 -7.37 -19.19 31.78
C GLN A 342 -7.99 -17.78 31.67
N SER A 343 -7.34 -16.93 30.85
CA SER A 343 -7.83 -15.61 30.46
C SER A 343 -7.85 -15.42 28.94
N VAL A 344 -8.67 -14.46 28.50
CA VAL A 344 -8.34 -13.64 27.33
C VAL A 344 -7.93 -12.26 27.86
N ASP A 345 -6.83 -11.73 27.35
CA ASP A 345 -6.40 -10.38 27.64
C ASP A 345 -6.74 -9.50 26.44
N LEU A 346 -7.57 -8.49 26.66
CA LEU A 346 -7.92 -7.48 25.69
C LEU A 346 -6.90 -6.34 25.79
N LEU A 347 -6.02 -6.23 24.79
CA LEU A 347 -5.03 -5.18 24.69
C LEU A 347 -5.61 -4.03 23.87
N LEU A 348 -5.78 -2.87 24.52
CA LEU A 348 -6.43 -1.71 23.92
C LEU A 348 -5.43 -0.76 23.24
N GLY A 349 -5.63 -0.55 21.95
CA GLY A 349 -4.89 0.38 21.09
C GLY A 349 -5.30 1.84 21.34
N ASN A 350 -4.48 2.76 20.84
CA ASN A 350 -4.84 4.17 20.66
C ASN A 350 -3.94 4.77 19.56
N SER A 351 -4.40 5.85 18.94
CA SER A 351 -3.76 6.55 17.81
C SER A 351 -2.33 7.06 18.08
N ASN A 352 -1.89 7.14 19.34
CA ASN A 352 -0.64 7.80 19.72
C ASN A 352 0.39 6.81 20.33
N ASN A 353 -0.01 5.60 20.71
CA ASN A 353 0.86 4.60 21.34
C ASN A 353 0.22 3.20 21.30
N PRO A 354 0.79 2.19 20.60
CA PRO A 354 0.18 0.88 20.50
C PRO A 354 0.15 0.09 21.82
N TYR A 355 -1.05 -0.30 22.26
CA TYR A 355 -1.34 -1.29 23.31
C TYR A 355 -0.78 -1.00 24.71
N LYS A 356 -1.46 -0.12 25.45
CA LYS A 356 -1.08 0.28 26.82
C LYS A 356 -2.18 0.22 27.90
N THR A 357 -3.31 -0.43 27.62
CA THR A 357 -4.29 -0.86 28.64
C THR A 357 -4.67 -2.32 28.39
N GLU A 358 -4.75 -3.11 29.45
CA GLU A 358 -5.01 -4.56 29.44
C GLU A 358 -6.29 -4.82 30.26
N ILE A 359 -7.35 -5.35 29.62
CA ILE A 359 -8.55 -5.82 30.33
C ILE A 359 -8.58 -7.35 30.27
N ILE A 360 -8.44 -7.98 31.44
CA ILE A 360 -8.37 -9.44 31.57
C ILE A 360 -9.76 -9.99 31.85
N TYR A 361 -10.21 -10.94 31.04
CA TYR A 361 -11.48 -11.65 31.24
C TYR A 361 -11.24 -13.14 31.52
N ASP A 362 -11.75 -13.63 32.65
CA ASP A 362 -11.69 -15.04 33.04
C ASP A 362 -12.41 -15.94 32.01
N THR A 363 -11.71 -16.96 31.49
CA THR A 363 -12.28 -17.99 30.62
C THR A 363 -12.75 -19.21 31.44
N ARG A 364 -12.81 -20.39 30.82
CA ARG A 364 -12.81 -21.68 31.54
C ARG A 364 -11.50 -22.42 31.28
N SER A 365 -11.42 -23.68 31.71
CA SER A 365 -10.16 -24.42 31.76
C SER A 365 -9.57 -24.70 30.38
N SER A 366 -8.32 -24.26 30.19
CA SER A 366 -7.51 -24.39 28.98
C SER A 366 -8.20 -23.84 27.73
N PRO A 367 -8.28 -22.50 27.57
CA PRO A 367 -8.75 -21.90 26.34
C PRO A 367 -7.82 -22.27 25.18
N SER A 368 -8.40 -22.72 24.06
CA SER A 368 -7.70 -23.38 22.94
C SER A 368 -7.83 -22.65 21.60
N PHE A 369 -8.94 -21.95 21.38
CA PHE A 369 -9.26 -21.23 20.15
C PHE A 369 -10.05 -19.96 20.48
N VAL A 370 -9.86 -18.89 19.69
CA VAL A 370 -10.61 -17.64 19.79
C VAL A 370 -11.15 -17.27 18.41
N PHE A 371 -12.40 -16.80 18.37
CA PHE A 371 -13.10 -16.27 17.21
C PHE A 371 -13.55 -14.84 17.53
N THR A 372 -13.60 -13.99 16.49
CA THR A 372 -14.05 -12.59 16.57
C THR A 372 -15.01 -12.29 15.42
N GLY A 373 -16.03 -11.48 15.68
CA GLY A 373 -17.02 -11.05 14.68
C GLY A 373 -18.32 -10.62 15.36
N ASP A 374 -19.17 -9.87 14.66
CA ASP A 374 -20.48 -9.46 15.18
C ASP A 374 -21.40 -10.69 15.34
N ILE A 375 -21.67 -11.10 16.58
CA ILE A 375 -22.53 -12.26 16.91
C ILE A 375 -23.96 -11.80 17.26
N ASN A 376 -24.17 -10.49 17.47
CA ASN A 376 -25.42 -9.96 18.01
C ASN A 376 -26.21 -9.06 17.04
N GLY A 377 -25.58 -8.57 15.98
CA GLY A 377 -26.15 -7.76 14.91
C GLY A 377 -26.11 -6.24 15.18
N ASP A 378 -25.25 -5.76 16.09
CA ASP A 378 -25.11 -4.33 16.42
C ASP A 378 -23.96 -3.62 15.69
N GLY A 379 -23.14 -4.37 14.94
CA GLY A 379 -21.98 -3.88 14.19
C GLY A 379 -20.66 -3.90 14.96
N LEU A 380 -20.64 -4.39 16.21
CA LEU A 380 -19.41 -4.51 17.02
C LEU A 380 -18.86 -5.95 16.97
N PRO A 381 -17.53 -6.15 17.00
CA PRO A 381 -16.96 -7.49 17.03
C PRO A 381 -17.07 -8.11 18.44
N ASP A 382 -17.89 -9.14 18.59
CA ASP A 382 -17.96 -9.97 19.80
C ASP A 382 -16.82 -11.02 19.83
N ILE A 383 -16.54 -11.59 21.01
CA ILE A 383 -15.47 -12.60 21.21
C ILE A 383 -16.05 -13.95 21.66
N ILE A 384 -15.69 -15.03 20.97
CA ILE A 384 -16.02 -16.41 21.37
C ILE A 384 -14.76 -17.25 21.55
N ILE A 385 -14.69 -17.98 22.66
CA ILE A 385 -13.52 -18.77 23.08
C ILE A 385 -13.90 -20.23 23.31
N ALA A 386 -13.15 -21.17 22.75
CA ALA A 386 -13.24 -22.60 23.07
C ALA A 386 -12.43 -22.93 24.34
N ASN A 387 -13.02 -23.61 25.32
CA ASN A 387 -12.37 -24.04 26.56
C ASN A 387 -12.21 -25.58 26.56
N GLU A 388 -11.02 -26.06 26.20
CA GLU A 388 -10.78 -27.47 25.87
C GLU A 388 -11.06 -28.42 27.06
N ASN A 389 -10.55 -28.10 28.25
CA ASN A 389 -10.65 -28.98 29.41
C ASN A 389 -11.96 -28.82 30.20
N ASP A 390 -12.71 -27.74 29.98
CA ASP A 390 -14.04 -27.50 30.58
C ASP A 390 -15.20 -28.03 29.72
N GLY A 391 -14.99 -28.19 28.41
CA GLY A 391 -16.00 -28.67 27.47
C GLY A 391 -17.04 -27.62 27.06
N THR A 392 -16.65 -26.35 27.14
CA THR A 392 -17.52 -25.19 26.93
C THR A 392 -16.98 -24.24 25.88
N ILE A 393 -17.85 -23.36 25.36
CA ILE A 393 -17.43 -22.06 24.86
C ILE A 393 -17.74 -20.97 25.90
N SER A 394 -16.91 -19.92 25.92
CA SER A 394 -17.20 -18.65 26.56
C SER A 394 -17.53 -17.62 25.48
N VAL A 395 -18.54 -16.79 25.74
CA VAL A 395 -18.97 -15.69 24.87
C VAL A 395 -18.89 -14.40 25.66
N LEU A 396 -18.18 -13.42 25.11
CA LEU A 396 -18.07 -12.06 25.62
C LEU A 396 -18.66 -11.18 24.52
N LEU A 397 -19.81 -10.56 24.79
CA LEU A 397 -20.38 -9.58 23.88
C LEU A 397 -19.79 -8.21 24.19
N ASP A 398 -19.54 -7.39 23.19
CA ASP A 398 -19.11 -6.01 23.39
C ASP A 398 -20.30 -5.14 23.89
N ASN A 399 -20.03 -3.87 24.20
CA ASN A 399 -21.04 -2.82 24.33
C ASN A 399 -20.48 -1.50 23.78
N PRO A 400 -21.32 -0.59 23.24
CA PRO A 400 -20.93 0.76 22.80
C PRO A 400 -20.37 1.72 23.89
N ASP A 401 -19.96 1.23 25.07
CA ASP A 401 -19.44 2.02 26.20
C ASP A 401 -18.03 1.58 26.67
N ASP A 402 -17.20 1.04 25.77
CA ASP A 402 -15.85 0.54 26.03
C ASP A 402 -15.79 -0.67 27.00
N SER A 403 -16.84 -1.49 27.05
CA SER A 403 -16.93 -2.59 28.03
C SER A 403 -17.57 -3.85 27.47
N PHE A 404 -17.07 -5.04 27.82
CA PHE A 404 -17.74 -6.29 27.49
C PHE A 404 -18.78 -6.68 28.54
N GLN A 405 -19.87 -7.30 28.07
CA GLN A 405 -20.87 -7.94 28.91
C GLN A 405 -20.28 -9.12 29.71
N SER A 406 -20.93 -9.48 30.81
CA SER A 406 -20.48 -10.58 31.67
C SER A 406 -20.40 -11.91 30.91
N THR A 407 -19.21 -12.51 30.88
CA THR A 407 -18.88 -13.75 30.15
C THR A 407 -19.94 -14.84 30.34
N THR A 408 -20.65 -15.19 29.28
CA THR A 408 -21.64 -16.27 29.27
C THR A 408 -20.99 -17.56 28.80
N THR A 409 -21.30 -18.69 29.45
CA THR A 409 -20.65 -19.99 29.17
C THR A 409 -21.67 -21.02 28.70
N TYR A 410 -21.42 -21.65 27.55
CA TYR A 410 -22.29 -22.67 26.96
C TYR A 410 -21.57 -24.02 26.87
N GLN A 411 -22.24 -25.11 27.24
CA GLN A 411 -21.70 -26.48 27.16
C GLN A 411 -21.77 -27.01 25.72
N VAL A 412 -20.65 -27.49 25.17
CA VAL A 412 -20.53 -27.87 23.75
C VAL A 412 -20.11 -29.31 23.48
N GLY A 413 -19.31 -29.93 24.33
CA GLY A 413 -18.82 -31.30 24.14
C GLY A 413 -17.45 -31.51 24.78
N GLN A 414 -16.80 -32.63 24.49
CA GLN A 414 -15.47 -32.92 25.03
C GLN A 414 -14.38 -32.34 24.13
N ARG A 415 -13.50 -31.52 24.72
CA ARG A 415 -12.35 -30.90 24.04
C ARG A 415 -12.75 -30.10 22.79
N PRO A 416 -13.50 -28.99 22.91
CA PRO A 416 -13.67 -28.05 21.82
C PRO A 416 -12.31 -27.45 21.41
N VAL A 417 -12.04 -27.41 20.11
CA VAL A 417 -10.73 -27.02 19.54
C VAL A 417 -10.80 -26.02 18.38
N SER A 418 -11.98 -25.82 17.78
CA SER A 418 -12.18 -24.88 16.67
C SER A 418 -13.65 -24.48 16.58
N ILE A 419 -13.90 -23.24 16.14
CA ILE A 419 -15.22 -22.61 16.07
C ILE A 419 -15.37 -21.96 14.69
N ALA A 420 -16.55 -22.08 14.09
CA ALA A 420 -17.00 -21.25 12.97
C ALA A 420 -18.37 -20.63 13.29
N SER A 421 -18.68 -19.46 12.73
CA SER A 421 -19.95 -18.76 12.94
C SER A 421 -20.51 -18.22 11.63
N ALA A 422 -21.81 -18.40 11.43
CA ALA A 422 -22.56 -17.96 10.26
C ALA A 422 -24.07 -18.11 10.53
N ASP A 423 -24.94 -17.54 9.69
CA ASP A 423 -26.39 -17.82 9.73
C ASP A 423 -26.68 -19.22 9.13
N PHE A 424 -26.66 -20.25 9.98
CA PHE A 424 -26.96 -21.64 9.62
C PHE A 424 -28.48 -21.92 9.61
N THR A 425 -29.31 -21.02 10.14
CA THR A 425 -30.77 -21.16 10.19
C THR A 425 -31.51 -20.38 9.10
N GLY A 426 -30.90 -19.37 8.49
CA GLY A 426 -31.54 -18.41 7.60
C GLY A 426 -32.44 -17.42 8.33
N ASN A 427 -32.14 -17.05 9.58
CA ASN A 427 -32.93 -16.11 10.39
C ASN A 427 -32.34 -14.69 10.50
N GLY A 428 -31.08 -14.48 10.11
CA GLY A 428 -30.34 -13.24 10.28
C GLY A 428 -29.62 -13.07 11.62
N ASP A 429 -29.67 -14.05 12.53
CA ASP A 429 -28.79 -14.15 13.70
C ASP A 429 -27.55 -14.98 13.34
N PHE A 430 -26.39 -14.69 13.95
CA PHE A 430 -25.22 -15.55 13.80
C PHE A 430 -25.32 -16.79 14.69
N ASP A 431 -25.45 -17.96 14.07
CA ASP A 431 -25.33 -19.26 14.72
C ASP A 431 -23.84 -19.65 14.87
N VAL A 432 -23.53 -20.59 15.78
CA VAL A 432 -22.15 -21.02 16.07
C VAL A 432 -22.00 -22.53 16.03
N ILE A 433 -21.04 -23.02 15.24
CA ILE A 433 -20.71 -24.45 15.14
C ILE A 433 -19.31 -24.73 15.71
N VAL A 434 -19.23 -25.67 16.66
CA VAL A 434 -18.02 -25.95 17.45
C VAL A 434 -17.55 -27.39 17.24
N ALA A 435 -16.27 -27.58 16.92
CA ALA A 435 -15.65 -28.88 16.72
C ALA A 435 -15.11 -29.47 18.04
N ASN A 436 -15.67 -30.61 18.46
CA ASN A 436 -15.32 -31.33 19.70
C ASN A 436 -14.41 -32.53 19.40
N TYR A 437 -13.10 -32.36 19.65
CA TYR A 437 -12.07 -33.37 19.39
C TYR A 437 -12.29 -34.66 20.20
N GLY A 438 -12.77 -34.55 21.44
CA GLY A 438 -12.80 -35.64 22.42
C GLY A 438 -13.95 -36.64 22.23
N ASP A 439 -15.11 -36.18 21.78
CA ASP A 439 -16.29 -37.01 21.52
C ASP A 439 -16.60 -37.24 20.03
N ASN A 440 -15.85 -36.57 19.12
CA ASN A 440 -15.96 -36.69 17.66
C ASN A 440 -17.28 -36.14 17.12
N THR A 441 -17.69 -34.98 17.65
CA THR A 441 -18.91 -34.28 17.25
C THR A 441 -18.64 -32.84 16.83
N LEU A 442 -19.60 -32.28 16.09
CA LEU A 442 -19.85 -30.84 16.07
C LEU A 442 -21.06 -30.55 16.98
N ARG A 443 -21.08 -29.38 17.61
CA ARG A 443 -22.32 -28.79 18.13
C ARG A 443 -22.65 -27.49 17.42
N LEU A 444 -23.82 -27.43 16.79
CA LEU A 444 -24.44 -26.19 16.34
C LEU A 444 -25.31 -25.62 17.47
N LEU A 445 -25.00 -24.40 17.87
CA LEU A 445 -25.74 -23.56 18.82
C LEU A 445 -26.51 -22.50 18.04
N PHE A 446 -27.81 -22.34 18.31
CA PHE A 446 -28.64 -21.38 17.57
C PHE A 446 -28.57 -19.97 18.15
N GLY A 447 -28.25 -19.00 17.31
CA GLY A 447 -28.18 -17.58 17.63
C GLY A 447 -29.56 -16.96 17.91
N THR A 448 -29.59 -16.04 18.86
CA THR A 448 -30.74 -15.21 19.21
C THR A 448 -30.24 -13.83 19.72
N GLY A 449 -29.63 -13.03 18.86
CA GLY A 449 -29.00 -11.73 19.19
C GLY A 449 -27.93 -11.84 20.29
N GLY A 450 -26.74 -12.34 19.96
CA GLY A 450 -25.60 -12.44 20.90
C GLY A 450 -25.72 -13.55 21.95
N ARG A 451 -26.82 -14.29 21.95
CA ARG A 451 -27.04 -15.42 22.87
C ARG A 451 -27.34 -16.69 22.10
N PHE A 452 -27.03 -17.82 22.75
CA PHE A 452 -27.26 -19.13 22.17
C PHE A 452 -28.39 -19.88 22.88
N SER A 453 -29.20 -20.57 22.08
CA SER A 453 -30.33 -21.35 22.56
C SER A 453 -29.90 -22.60 23.35
N GLU A 454 -30.68 -22.94 24.38
CA GLU A 454 -30.63 -24.24 25.07
C GLU A 454 -31.01 -25.41 24.14
N ILE A 455 -31.62 -25.12 22.98
CA ILE A 455 -31.83 -26.08 21.90
C ILE A 455 -30.62 -26.00 20.96
N TYR A 456 -29.94 -27.14 20.78
CA TYR A 456 -28.76 -27.29 19.93
C TYR A 456 -28.84 -28.58 19.12
N ILE A 457 -28.02 -28.68 18.06
CA ILE A 457 -27.85 -29.91 17.28
C ILE A 457 -26.44 -30.46 17.51
N THR A 458 -26.35 -31.75 17.86
CA THR A 458 -25.08 -32.49 17.89
C THR A 458 -24.97 -33.32 16.61
N ILE A 459 -23.91 -33.10 15.84
CA ILE A 459 -23.61 -33.81 14.58
C ILE A 459 -22.43 -34.75 14.83
N THR A 460 -22.55 -36.04 14.53
CA THR A 460 -21.39 -36.96 14.60
C THR A 460 -20.58 -36.86 13.32
N VAL A 461 -19.26 -36.69 13.45
CA VAL A 461 -18.31 -36.56 12.33
C VAL A 461 -17.22 -37.63 12.40
N GLY A 462 -16.10 -37.44 11.69
CA GLY A 462 -14.97 -38.36 11.74
C GLY A 462 -14.24 -38.29 13.07
N LEU A 463 -13.31 -39.22 13.30
CA LEU A 463 -12.51 -39.24 14.53
C LEU A 463 -11.57 -38.03 14.58
N GLN A 464 -11.51 -37.39 15.75
CA GLN A 464 -10.63 -36.26 16.04
C GLN A 464 -10.80 -35.09 15.04
N PRO A 465 -11.98 -34.43 15.00
CA PRO A 465 -12.12 -33.16 14.30
C PRO A 465 -11.19 -32.12 14.95
N ILE A 466 -10.49 -31.35 14.11
CA ILE A 466 -9.47 -30.38 14.58
C ILE A 466 -9.71 -28.93 14.14
N CYS A 467 -10.26 -28.73 12.94
CA CYS A 467 -10.52 -27.41 12.39
C CYS A 467 -11.80 -27.45 11.55
N ILE A 468 -12.69 -26.48 11.77
CA ILE A 468 -13.95 -26.30 11.05
C ILE A 468 -13.97 -24.92 10.40
N ILE A 469 -14.51 -24.85 9.19
CA ILE A 469 -14.77 -23.62 8.44
C ILE A 469 -16.21 -23.61 7.94
N SER A 470 -16.70 -22.42 7.59
CA SER A 470 -18.02 -22.17 7.01
C SER A 470 -17.91 -21.33 5.74
N GLY A 471 -18.84 -21.55 4.81
CA GLY A 471 -18.93 -20.87 3.52
C GLY A 471 -20.18 -21.37 2.79
N ASP A 472 -20.60 -20.70 1.72
CA ASP A 472 -21.66 -21.21 0.85
C ASP A 472 -21.01 -22.10 -0.23
N PHE A 473 -21.18 -23.42 -0.15
CA PHE A 473 -20.54 -24.37 -1.07
C PHE A 473 -21.44 -24.75 -2.26
N ASN A 474 -22.67 -24.22 -2.34
CA ASN A 474 -23.63 -24.54 -3.41
C ASN A 474 -24.33 -23.32 -4.03
N LEU A 475 -24.01 -22.12 -3.56
CA LEU A 475 -24.56 -20.82 -3.97
C LEU A 475 -26.08 -20.67 -3.76
N ASP A 476 -26.66 -21.35 -2.75
CA ASP A 476 -28.09 -21.24 -2.38
C ASP A 476 -28.42 -20.15 -1.34
N GLY A 477 -27.40 -19.40 -0.92
CA GLY A 477 -27.49 -18.25 -0.02
C GLY A 477 -27.51 -18.62 1.46
N ARG A 478 -26.88 -19.74 1.83
CA ARG A 478 -26.78 -20.26 3.20
C ARG A 478 -25.35 -20.63 3.53
N ALA A 479 -25.02 -20.59 4.82
CA ALA A 479 -23.76 -21.14 5.28
C ALA A 479 -23.83 -22.67 5.40
N ASP A 480 -22.93 -23.33 4.69
CA ASP A 480 -22.55 -24.72 4.89
C ASP A 480 -21.33 -24.80 5.84
N TRP A 481 -20.93 -26.02 6.21
CA TRP A 481 -19.70 -26.24 6.98
C TRP A 481 -18.84 -27.38 6.43
N ALA A 482 -17.52 -27.25 6.60
CA ALA A 482 -16.54 -28.30 6.35
C ALA A 482 -15.62 -28.46 7.57
N VAL A 483 -15.48 -29.68 8.09
CA VAL A 483 -14.58 -30.01 9.21
C VAL A 483 -13.58 -31.08 8.80
N VAL A 484 -12.30 -30.86 9.12
CA VAL A 484 -11.23 -31.82 8.86
C VAL A 484 -10.92 -32.68 10.08
N ASN A 485 -10.80 -34.00 9.87
CA ASN A 485 -10.80 -35.04 10.90
C ASN A 485 -9.46 -35.80 10.87
N ASN A 486 -8.60 -35.54 11.84
CA ASN A 486 -7.22 -36.04 11.89
C ASN A 486 -7.14 -37.56 12.07
N GLY A 487 -8.05 -38.15 12.87
CA GLY A 487 -8.07 -39.58 13.18
C GLY A 487 -8.59 -40.46 12.04
N ASN A 488 -9.20 -39.89 11.00
CA ASN A 488 -9.70 -40.60 9.82
C ASN A 488 -9.09 -40.14 8.49
N ASN A 489 -8.31 -39.06 8.46
CA ASN A 489 -7.77 -38.44 7.24
C ASN A 489 -8.90 -38.06 6.26
N SER A 490 -9.92 -37.37 6.77
CA SER A 490 -11.14 -37.05 6.02
C SER A 490 -11.71 -35.67 6.32
N ILE A 491 -12.31 -35.02 5.33
CA ILE A 491 -13.21 -33.89 5.51
C ILE A 491 -14.63 -34.44 5.63
N HIS A 492 -15.43 -33.90 6.54
CA HIS A 492 -16.89 -34.02 6.52
C HIS A 492 -17.47 -32.67 6.11
N VAL A 493 -18.34 -32.65 5.10
CA VAL A 493 -19.05 -31.45 4.63
C VAL A 493 -20.53 -31.60 4.93
N GLY A 494 -21.16 -30.56 5.50
CA GLY A 494 -22.59 -30.52 5.77
C GLY A 494 -23.26 -29.37 5.05
N ILE A 495 -24.05 -29.72 4.02
CA ILE A 495 -24.80 -28.76 3.21
C ILE A 495 -26.13 -28.41 3.91
N ALA A 496 -26.41 -27.12 4.03
CA ALA A 496 -27.55 -26.56 4.74
C ALA A 496 -28.85 -26.67 3.93
N ARG A 497 -29.96 -26.84 4.64
CA ARG A 497 -31.34 -26.80 4.11
C ARG A 497 -32.20 -25.76 4.85
N GLY A 498 -31.55 -24.83 5.55
CA GLY A 498 -32.16 -23.84 6.44
C GLY A 498 -32.60 -24.43 7.79
N PHE A 499 -32.95 -23.54 8.72
CA PHE A 499 -33.38 -23.85 10.09
C PHE A 499 -32.40 -24.77 10.87
N GLY A 500 -31.10 -24.70 10.57
CA GLY A 500 -30.07 -25.54 11.21
C GLY A 500 -30.07 -27.00 10.75
N ILE A 501 -30.89 -27.35 9.75
CA ILE A 501 -30.99 -28.70 9.22
C ILE A 501 -29.97 -28.85 8.09
N PHE A 502 -29.08 -29.83 8.23
CA PHE A 502 -28.13 -30.21 7.17
C PHE A 502 -28.54 -31.51 6.49
N GLU A 503 -27.96 -31.74 5.32
CA GLU A 503 -27.97 -33.05 4.67
C GLU A 503 -27.18 -34.12 5.43
N THR A 504 -27.23 -35.34 4.92
CA THR A 504 -26.31 -36.39 5.39
C THR A 504 -24.89 -36.00 5.00
N SER A 505 -24.03 -35.74 5.99
CA SER A 505 -22.70 -35.16 5.75
C SER A 505 -21.89 -35.97 4.74
N GLN A 506 -21.39 -35.30 3.70
CA GLN A 506 -20.57 -35.89 2.66
C GLN A 506 -19.14 -36.10 3.19
N ILE A 507 -18.47 -37.20 2.79
CA ILE A 507 -17.18 -37.60 3.37
C ILE A 507 -16.13 -37.72 2.28
N TYR A 508 -15.14 -36.84 2.34
CA TYR A 508 -14.00 -36.79 1.43
C TYR A 508 -12.74 -37.27 2.12
N LYS A 509 -11.83 -37.88 1.37
CA LYS A 509 -10.51 -38.30 1.88
C LYS A 509 -9.47 -37.24 1.54
N VAL A 510 -8.57 -36.98 2.49
CA VAL A 510 -7.38 -36.14 2.33
C VAL A 510 -6.11 -36.98 2.57
N GLY A 511 -4.94 -36.35 2.66
CA GLY A 511 -3.71 -37.02 3.08
C GLY A 511 -3.66 -37.31 4.57
N HIS A 512 -2.62 -38.00 5.02
CA HIS A 512 -2.46 -38.45 6.40
C HIS A 512 -2.11 -37.30 7.36
N HIS A 513 -2.72 -37.34 8.55
CA HIS A 513 -2.55 -36.36 9.62
C HIS A 513 -2.75 -34.91 9.10
N PRO A 514 -3.96 -34.58 8.60
CA PRO A 514 -4.30 -33.21 8.24
C PRO A 514 -4.23 -32.30 9.46
N VAL A 515 -3.77 -31.06 9.30
CA VAL A 515 -3.55 -30.10 10.41
C VAL A 515 -4.26 -28.76 10.24
N ALA A 516 -4.53 -28.33 9.01
CA ALA A 516 -5.22 -27.08 8.70
C ALA A 516 -6.10 -27.25 7.45
N ILE A 517 -7.15 -26.42 7.36
CA ILE A 517 -8.06 -26.31 6.21
C ILE A 517 -8.32 -24.82 5.93
N THR A 518 -8.42 -24.45 4.66
CA THR A 518 -8.91 -23.15 4.19
C THR A 518 -9.76 -23.32 2.94
N THR A 519 -10.46 -22.27 2.52
CA THR A 519 -11.35 -22.26 1.36
C THR A 519 -11.23 -20.96 0.56
N THR A 520 -11.27 -21.07 -0.76
CA THR A 520 -11.26 -19.97 -1.73
C THR A 520 -11.62 -20.54 -3.11
N ASP A 521 -11.91 -19.71 -4.10
CA ASP A 521 -12.09 -20.11 -5.50
C ASP A 521 -10.72 -20.23 -6.19
N LEU A 522 -10.37 -21.40 -6.74
CA LEU A 522 -9.09 -21.67 -7.41
C LEU A 522 -9.20 -21.79 -8.95
N ASN A 523 -10.41 -21.67 -9.51
CA ASN A 523 -10.68 -21.94 -10.92
C ASN A 523 -11.52 -20.84 -11.62
N HIS A 524 -11.96 -19.84 -10.86
CA HIS A 524 -12.82 -18.73 -11.22
C HIS A 524 -14.21 -19.12 -11.74
N ASP A 525 -14.82 -20.17 -11.16
CA ASP A 525 -16.22 -20.56 -11.39
C ASP A 525 -17.23 -20.03 -10.35
N GLU A 526 -16.77 -19.16 -9.43
CA GLU A 526 -17.51 -18.55 -8.32
C GLU A 526 -17.87 -19.53 -7.17
N ILE A 527 -17.41 -20.79 -7.20
CA ILE A 527 -17.64 -21.79 -6.14
C ILE A 527 -16.41 -21.89 -5.22
N LEU A 528 -16.65 -22.15 -3.93
CA LEU A 528 -15.61 -22.27 -2.92
C LEU A 528 -14.97 -23.68 -2.88
N ASP A 529 -13.69 -23.78 -3.20
CA ASP A 529 -12.87 -24.99 -3.12
C ASP A 529 -12.34 -25.26 -1.69
N LEU A 530 -11.85 -26.48 -1.43
CA LEU A 530 -11.26 -26.87 -0.14
C LEU A 530 -9.77 -27.25 -0.24
N ILE A 531 -8.95 -26.64 0.62
CA ILE A 531 -7.49 -26.80 0.65
C ILE A 531 -7.08 -27.29 2.04
N VAL A 532 -6.42 -28.46 2.12
CA VAL A 532 -6.03 -29.10 3.39
C VAL A 532 -4.55 -29.44 3.45
N ALA A 533 -3.85 -28.97 4.48
CA ALA A 533 -2.45 -29.29 4.74
C ALA A 533 -2.31 -30.64 5.45
N ASN A 534 -1.56 -31.58 4.88
CA ASN A 534 -1.35 -32.94 5.38
C ASN A 534 0.07 -33.11 5.92
N TYR A 535 0.24 -32.87 7.22
CA TYR A 535 1.56 -32.95 7.88
C TYR A 535 2.19 -34.34 7.78
N GLY A 536 1.38 -35.41 7.82
CA GLY A 536 1.86 -36.79 7.78
C GLY A 536 2.34 -37.26 6.40
N ASP A 537 1.68 -36.79 5.34
CA ASP A 537 2.06 -37.11 3.95
C ASP A 537 3.04 -36.10 3.33
N ASN A 538 3.25 -34.92 3.96
CA ASN A 538 4.09 -33.83 3.45
C ASN A 538 3.50 -33.17 2.18
N SER A 539 2.17 -33.13 2.10
CA SER A 539 1.39 -32.72 0.94
C SER A 539 0.28 -31.72 1.29
N VAL A 540 -0.32 -31.12 0.27
CA VAL A 540 -1.61 -30.41 0.36
C VAL A 540 -2.64 -31.15 -0.50
N SER A 541 -3.84 -31.36 0.04
CA SER A 541 -5.00 -31.87 -0.69
C SER A 541 -5.85 -30.70 -1.17
N VAL A 542 -6.11 -30.63 -2.47
CA VAL A 542 -7.05 -29.68 -3.10
C VAL A 542 -8.26 -30.45 -3.57
N LEU A 543 -9.46 -29.99 -3.21
CA LEU A 543 -10.74 -30.56 -3.63
C LEU A 543 -11.57 -29.45 -4.24
N LEU A 544 -11.83 -29.53 -5.55
CA LEU A 544 -12.61 -28.52 -6.24
C LEU A 544 -14.11 -28.68 -5.96
N GLY A 545 -14.84 -27.58 -5.89
CA GLY A 545 -16.29 -27.53 -5.72
C GLY A 545 -17.06 -28.08 -6.92
N ASN A 546 -18.39 -28.14 -6.75
CA ASN A 546 -19.40 -28.35 -7.80
C ASN A 546 -20.67 -27.61 -7.36
N ASP A 547 -21.54 -27.25 -8.32
CA ASP A 547 -22.74 -26.41 -8.13
C ASP A 547 -23.87 -27.06 -7.29
N ASP A 548 -23.64 -28.24 -6.73
CA ASP A 548 -24.55 -28.96 -5.83
C ASP A 548 -24.01 -29.13 -4.40
N GLY A 549 -22.88 -28.50 -4.05
CA GLY A 549 -22.23 -28.66 -2.75
C GLY A 549 -21.49 -30.00 -2.57
N THR A 550 -21.33 -30.78 -3.64
CA THR A 550 -20.39 -31.89 -3.67
C THR A 550 -18.99 -31.39 -4.04
N PHE A 551 -17.95 -32.10 -3.61
CA PHE A 551 -16.57 -31.85 -4.00
C PHE A 551 -16.02 -32.95 -4.91
N GLN A 552 -15.08 -32.57 -5.77
CA GLN A 552 -14.31 -33.48 -6.62
C GLN A 552 -13.33 -34.33 -5.79
N ALA A 553 -12.79 -35.39 -6.39
CA ALA A 553 -11.81 -36.23 -5.72
C ALA A 553 -10.48 -35.48 -5.55
N GLN A 554 -9.87 -35.55 -4.35
CA GLN A 554 -8.67 -34.79 -4.02
C GLN A 554 -7.54 -34.94 -5.05
N ILE A 555 -6.95 -33.80 -5.41
CA ILE A 555 -5.64 -33.72 -6.05
C ILE A 555 -4.63 -33.45 -4.93
N SER A 556 -3.58 -34.28 -4.84
CA SER A 556 -2.55 -34.16 -3.80
C SER A 556 -1.25 -33.66 -4.44
N TYR A 557 -0.70 -32.57 -3.90
CA TYR A 557 0.58 -32.01 -4.31
C TYR A 557 1.60 -32.17 -3.18
N ASP A 558 2.78 -32.72 -3.48
CA ASP A 558 3.89 -32.80 -2.51
C ASP A 558 4.43 -31.39 -2.26
N VAL A 559 4.41 -30.91 -1.01
CA VAL A 559 4.76 -29.50 -0.69
C VAL A 559 6.07 -29.34 0.07
N GLY A 560 6.48 -30.34 0.86
CA GLY A 560 7.66 -30.28 1.72
C GLY A 560 7.40 -30.73 3.15
N ILE A 561 8.45 -30.80 3.97
CA ILE A 561 8.40 -31.61 5.19
C ILE A 561 7.65 -30.89 6.32
N GLY A 562 6.53 -31.49 6.74
CA GLY A 562 5.66 -31.00 7.81
C GLY A 562 4.97 -29.65 7.51
N PRO A 563 4.07 -29.57 6.51
CA PRO A 563 3.22 -28.40 6.32
C PRO A 563 2.36 -28.17 7.57
N ASN A 564 2.25 -26.91 8.03
CA ASN A 564 1.60 -26.56 9.30
C ASN A 564 0.48 -25.51 9.17
N ALA A 565 0.81 -24.30 8.67
CA ALA A 565 -0.16 -23.24 8.39
C ALA A 565 -0.29 -23.00 6.87
N ILE A 566 -1.43 -22.43 6.44
CA ILE A 566 -1.79 -22.15 5.04
C ILE A 566 -2.23 -20.69 4.92
N ALA A 567 -1.90 -20.02 3.82
CA ALA A 567 -2.64 -18.87 3.31
C ALA A 567 -2.80 -18.95 1.78
N THR A 568 -3.72 -18.18 1.23
CA THR A 568 -4.07 -18.15 -0.19
C THR A 568 -4.21 -16.71 -0.66
N ALA A 569 -3.53 -16.37 -1.76
CA ALA A 569 -3.56 -15.06 -2.41
C ALA A 569 -3.02 -15.20 -3.83
N ASP A 570 -3.15 -14.18 -4.69
CA ASP A 570 -2.30 -14.07 -5.88
C ASP A 570 -0.88 -13.67 -5.43
N PHE A 571 0.07 -14.61 -5.53
CA PHE A 571 1.47 -14.43 -5.17
C PHE A 571 2.37 -14.22 -6.40
N ASN A 572 1.82 -14.20 -7.61
CA ASN A 572 2.61 -14.08 -8.83
C ASN A 572 2.14 -12.98 -9.82
N ASN A 573 1.04 -12.31 -9.48
CA ASN A 573 0.33 -11.28 -10.23
C ASN A 573 -0.24 -11.76 -11.58
N ASP A 574 -0.62 -13.06 -11.68
CA ASP A 574 -1.34 -13.63 -12.84
C ASP A 574 -2.86 -13.76 -12.65
N LEU A 575 -3.39 -13.20 -11.55
CA LEU A 575 -4.81 -13.14 -11.14
C LEU A 575 -5.45 -14.46 -10.70
N HIS A 576 -4.67 -15.55 -10.61
CA HIS A 576 -5.13 -16.82 -10.04
C HIS A 576 -4.75 -16.94 -8.55
N MET A 577 -5.51 -17.74 -7.80
CA MET A 577 -5.23 -17.98 -6.39
C MET A 577 -4.11 -19.02 -6.20
N ASP A 578 -3.01 -18.58 -5.58
CA ASP A 578 -1.86 -19.39 -5.21
C ASP A 578 -1.97 -19.87 -3.73
N ILE A 579 -1.19 -20.89 -3.36
CA ILE A 579 -1.14 -21.44 -1.99
C ILE A 579 0.25 -21.24 -1.37
N ALA A 580 0.33 -20.64 -0.18
CA ALA A 580 1.54 -20.56 0.64
C ALA A 580 1.41 -21.41 1.93
N LEU A 581 2.47 -22.14 2.30
CA LEU A 581 2.48 -23.13 3.39
C LEU A 581 3.76 -23.04 4.25
N THR A 582 3.66 -22.97 5.58
CA THR A 582 4.85 -23.12 6.47
C THR A 582 5.30 -24.59 6.53
N LEU A 583 6.58 -24.85 6.28
CA LEU A 583 7.18 -26.19 6.40
C LEU A 583 7.98 -26.29 7.71
N LEU A 584 7.29 -26.69 8.78
CA LEU A 584 7.80 -26.71 10.16
C LEU A 584 9.13 -27.47 10.28
N ASN A 585 9.29 -28.57 9.55
CA ASN A 585 10.49 -29.42 9.60
C ASN A 585 11.53 -29.09 8.52
N GLU A 586 11.24 -28.16 7.60
CA GLU A 586 12.12 -27.81 6.46
C GLU A 586 12.60 -26.34 6.47
N SER A 587 12.25 -25.55 7.50
CA SER A 587 12.71 -24.15 7.67
C SER A 587 12.47 -23.27 6.42
N SER A 588 11.30 -23.46 5.80
CA SER A 588 10.94 -22.83 4.54
C SER A 588 9.42 -22.58 4.46
N VAL A 589 9.02 -21.66 3.59
CA VAL A 589 7.66 -21.57 3.06
C VAL A 589 7.65 -22.24 1.69
N SER A 590 6.61 -23.04 1.42
CA SER A 590 6.33 -23.59 0.09
C SER A 590 5.23 -22.76 -0.56
N VAL A 591 5.45 -22.28 -1.78
CA VAL A 591 4.43 -21.56 -2.57
C VAL A 591 4.15 -22.35 -3.85
N LEU A 592 2.88 -22.69 -4.05
CA LEU A 592 2.37 -23.41 -5.22
C LEU A 592 1.62 -22.39 -6.08
N PHE A 593 2.08 -22.19 -7.31
CA PHE A 593 1.44 -21.27 -8.25
C PHE A 593 0.30 -21.97 -8.99
N GLY A 594 -0.86 -21.31 -9.06
CA GLY A 594 -2.05 -21.81 -9.72
C GLY A 594 -1.90 -21.89 -11.25
N ASP A 595 -2.90 -22.49 -11.89
CA ASP A 595 -3.10 -22.46 -13.34
C ASP A 595 -4.47 -21.93 -13.77
N GLY A 596 -5.23 -21.34 -12.83
CA GLY A 596 -6.58 -20.82 -13.06
C GLY A 596 -7.65 -21.87 -13.35
N ASN A 597 -7.33 -23.16 -13.16
CA ASN A 597 -8.24 -24.29 -13.41
C ASN A 597 -8.30 -25.22 -12.18
N GLY A 598 -7.96 -24.72 -10.98
CA GLY A 598 -7.79 -25.52 -9.76
C GLY A 598 -6.53 -26.41 -9.75
N GLY A 599 -5.67 -26.30 -10.76
CA GLY A 599 -4.38 -26.99 -10.85
C GLY A 599 -3.23 -26.15 -10.29
N PHE A 600 -2.16 -26.83 -9.86
CA PHE A 600 -0.95 -26.17 -9.35
C PHE A 600 0.33 -26.65 -10.01
N ARG A 601 1.25 -25.70 -10.21
CA ARG A 601 2.62 -25.91 -10.67
C ARG A 601 3.46 -26.52 -9.54
N SER A 602 4.65 -27.02 -9.86
CA SER A 602 5.59 -27.54 -8.84
C SER A 602 5.95 -26.45 -7.81
N PRO A 603 6.01 -26.78 -6.50
CA PRO A 603 6.21 -25.80 -5.45
C PRO A 603 7.58 -25.11 -5.51
N ASN A 604 7.59 -23.81 -5.26
CA ASN A 604 8.79 -23.02 -5.04
C ASN A 604 9.00 -22.86 -3.53
N LYS A 605 10.20 -23.21 -3.04
CA LYS A 605 10.52 -23.14 -1.61
C LYS A 605 11.41 -21.96 -1.29
N PHE A 606 10.92 -21.08 -0.41
CA PHE A 606 11.62 -19.90 0.07
C PHE A 606 12.09 -20.16 1.49
N LYS A 607 13.38 -19.96 1.76
CA LYS A 607 13.97 -20.27 3.07
C LYS A 607 13.58 -19.19 4.09
N VAL A 608 13.16 -19.63 5.28
CA VAL A 608 12.91 -18.78 6.46
C VAL A 608 13.76 -19.27 7.65
N GLY A 609 13.40 -18.89 8.88
CA GLY A 609 14.03 -19.41 10.10
C GLY A 609 13.57 -20.82 10.45
N SER A 610 14.14 -21.40 11.51
CA SER A 610 13.79 -22.73 11.99
C SER A 610 12.44 -22.81 12.70
N SER A 611 11.75 -23.93 12.49
CA SER A 611 10.40 -24.23 12.95
C SER A 611 9.38 -23.12 12.65
N PRO A 612 9.13 -22.79 11.36
CA PRO A 612 8.12 -21.81 10.97
C PRO A 612 6.73 -22.33 11.36
N ASN A 613 6.05 -21.63 12.26
CA ASN A 613 4.81 -22.10 12.89
C ASN A 613 3.57 -21.54 12.18
N SER A 614 3.40 -20.22 12.20
CA SER A 614 2.27 -19.50 11.61
C SER A 614 2.74 -18.49 10.55
N LEU A 615 1.91 -18.24 9.54
CA LEU A 615 2.14 -17.25 8.48
C LEU A 615 0.87 -16.43 8.23
N THR A 616 1.06 -15.21 7.72
CA THR A 616 -0.02 -14.35 7.18
C THR A 616 0.45 -13.69 5.88
N ALA A 617 -0.48 -13.22 5.06
CA ALA A 617 -0.23 -12.68 3.72
C ALA A 617 -1.00 -11.36 3.53
N ASN A 618 -0.29 -10.29 3.13
CA ASN A 618 -0.85 -8.96 2.88
C ASN A 618 0.16 -8.12 2.08
N ASP A 619 -0.21 -6.91 1.64
CA ASP A 619 0.71 -5.92 1.06
C ASP A 619 1.30 -5.05 2.18
N PHE A 620 2.53 -5.33 2.63
CA PHE A 620 3.17 -4.62 3.75
C PHE A 620 4.04 -3.44 3.29
N ASN A 621 4.21 -3.25 1.99
CA ASN A 621 5.08 -2.22 1.42
C ASN A 621 4.32 -1.23 0.49
N ARG A 622 3.02 -1.47 0.27
CA ARG A 622 2.09 -0.75 -0.60
C ARG A 622 2.39 -0.83 -2.12
N ASP A 623 3.20 -1.77 -2.59
CA ASP A 623 3.50 -1.95 -4.02
C ASP A 623 2.48 -2.80 -4.81
N ARG A 624 1.41 -3.23 -4.15
CA ARG A 624 0.27 -4.02 -4.68
C ARG A 624 0.61 -5.44 -5.07
N LYS A 625 1.54 -6.05 -4.34
CA LYS A 625 1.82 -7.49 -4.37
C LYS A 625 1.65 -8.03 -2.96
N ILE A 626 1.17 -9.26 -2.85
CA ILE A 626 0.95 -9.86 -1.54
C ILE A 626 2.26 -10.48 -1.07
N ASP A 627 2.87 -9.88 -0.04
CA ASP A 627 4.01 -10.41 0.71
C ASP A 627 3.55 -11.52 1.68
N VAL A 628 4.49 -12.24 2.30
CA VAL A 628 4.20 -13.25 3.33
C VAL A 628 5.04 -13.03 4.58
N VAL A 629 4.43 -12.91 5.76
CA VAL A 629 5.13 -12.80 7.06
C VAL A 629 5.00 -14.10 7.84
N VAL A 630 6.09 -14.56 8.46
CA VAL A 630 6.23 -15.89 9.08
C VAL A 630 6.84 -15.80 10.48
N THR A 631 6.32 -16.59 11.42
CA THR A 631 6.90 -16.78 12.77
C THR A 631 7.77 -18.02 12.85
N ASN A 632 9.02 -17.87 13.30
CA ASN A 632 10.04 -18.93 13.36
C ASN A 632 10.32 -19.32 14.82
N SER A 633 9.52 -20.28 15.32
CA SER A 633 9.51 -20.69 16.74
C SER A 633 10.85 -21.25 17.24
N GLY A 634 11.67 -21.84 16.37
CA GLY A 634 12.97 -22.43 16.70
C GLY A 634 14.09 -21.41 16.86
N GLU A 635 13.96 -20.24 16.24
CA GLU A 635 14.94 -19.16 16.26
C GLU A 635 14.55 -17.97 17.15
N ASN A 636 13.28 -17.89 17.58
CA ASN A 636 12.70 -16.72 18.25
C ASN A 636 12.79 -15.47 17.35
N THR A 637 12.38 -15.64 16.09
CA THR A 637 12.33 -14.56 15.11
C THR A 637 11.03 -14.59 14.33
N TRP A 638 10.63 -13.46 13.77
CA TRP A 638 9.71 -13.41 12.63
C TRP A 638 10.45 -12.89 11.39
N MET A 639 9.92 -13.12 10.21
CA MET A 639 10.52 -12.74 8.93
C MET A 639 9.42 -12.40 7.94
N ILE A 640 9.62 -11.32 7.16
CA ILE A 640 8.85 -11.08 5.94
C ILE A 640 9.57 -11.64 4.71
N LEU A 641 8.79 -12.20 3.80
CA LEU A 641 9.17 -12.56 2.43
C LEU A 641 8.51 -11.53 1.52
N ILE A 642 9.32 -10.61 0.96
CA ILE A 642 8.82 -9.55 0.07
C ILE A 642 8.59 -10.14 -1.33
N ASN A 643 7.41 -9.95 -1.89
CA ASN A 643 7.02 -10.47 -3.18
C ASN A 643 7.52 -9.57 -4.32
N MET A 644 8.17 -10.16 -5.32
CA MET A 644 8.64 -9.41 -6.49
C MET A 644 7.57 -9.26 -7.58
N GLY A 645 6.44 -9.96 -7.50
CA GLY A 645 5.30 -9.85 -8.43
C GLY A 645 5.51 -10.64 -9.72
N ASN A 646 6.25 -11.74 -9.61
CA ASN A 646 6.62 -12.63 -10.71
C ASN A 646 6.77 -14.09 -10.25
N GLY A 647 6.19 -14.44 -9.09
CA GLY A 647 6.37 -15.74 -8.44
C GLY A 647 7.74 -15.95 -7.77
N THR A 648 8.47 -14.87 -7.44
CA THR A 648 9.69 -14.95 -6.62
C THR A 648 9.59 -14.05 -5.39
N PHE A 649 9.98 -14.58 -4.24
CA PHE A 649 10.08 -13.83 -3.00
C PHE A 649 11.53 -13.55 -2.64
N ARG A 650 11.80 -12.31 -2.26
CA ARG A 650 13.05 -11.91 -1.60
C ARG A 650 12.93 -12.22 -0.11
N SER A 651 13.86 -13.02 0.41
CA SER A 651 14.00 -13.19 1.86
C SER A 651 14.32 -11.86 2.52
N GLY A 652 13.43 -11.36 3.37
CA GLY A 652 13.67 -10.19 4.22
C GLY A 652 14.64 -10.52 5.36
N PHE A 653 14.63 -9.68 6.39
CA PHE A 653 15.48 -9.88 7.56
C PHE A 653 14.81 -10.80 8.59
N HIS A 654 15.64 -11.40 9.46
CA HIS A 654 15.18 -12.05 10.68
C HIS A 654 15.01 -10.99 11.77
N TYR A 655 13.78 -10.66 12.10
CA TYR A 655 13.45 -9.75 13.19
C TYR A 655 13.34 -10.53 14.50
N ALA A 656 13.94 -10.02 15.57
CA ALA A 656 13.81 -10.64 16.89
C ALA A 656 12.35 -10.56 17.38
N SER A 657 11.77 -11.70 17.75
CA SER A 657 10.53 -11.76 18.50
C SER A 657 10.84 -11.93 20.00
N GLY A 658 9.80 -12.04 20.84
CA GLY A 658 9.95 -12.72 22.13
C GLY A 658 10.17 -14.22 21.93
N SER A 659 10.42 -14.95 23.01
CA SER A 659 10.70 -16.39 22.93
C SER A 659 9.48 -17.24 22.55
N ASN A 660 9.71 -18.24 21.70
CA ASN A 660 8.71 -19.15 21.13
C ASN A 660 7.48 -18.42 20.52
N PRO A 661 7.65 -17.66 19.41
CA PRO A 661 6.53 -17.06 18.70
C PRO A 661 5.62 -18.14 18.11
N VAL A 662 4.30 -18.05 18.40
CA VAL A 662 3.31 -19.08 18.02
C VAL A 662 2.23 -18.59 17.06
N SER A 663 1.86 -17.31 17.11
CA SER A 663 0.78 -16.75 16.30
C SER A 663 1.17 -15.35 15.81
N ILE A 664 0.64 -14.97 14.65
CA ILE A 664 0.92 -13.70 13.98
C ILE A 664 -0.38 -13.13 13.40
N GLY A 665 -0.54 -11.81 13.50
CA GLY A 665 -1.61 -11.04 12.87
C GLY A 665 -1.03 -9.86 12.10
N ALA A 666 -1.78 -9.36 11.12
CA ALA A 666 -1.39 -8.23 10.30
C ALA A 666 -2.62 -7.38 9.93
N ALA A 667 -2.57 -6.10 10.28
CA ALA A 667 -3.60 -5.10 10.03
C ALA A 667 -2.99 -3.71 10.25
N ASP A 668 -3.69 -2.64 9.89
CA ASP A 668 -3.34 -1.28 10.30
C ASP A 668 -3.70 -1.10 11.79
N PHE A 669 -2.71 -1.17 12.69
CA PHE A 669 -2.94 -1.18 14.14
C PHE A 669 -2.75 0.21 14.79
N ASN A 670 -2.20 1.19 14.06
CA ASN A 670 -2.03 2.58 14.51
C ASN A 670 -2.88 3.62 13.74
N VAL A 671 -3.53 3.22 12.64
CA VAL A 671 -4.32 4.04 11.71
C VAL A 671 -3.45 4.98 10.84
N ASP A 672 -2.24 4.55 10.48
CA ASP A 672 -1.35 5.24 9.52
C ASP A 672 -1.46 4.70 8.07
N GLN A 673 -2.34 3.71 7.85
CA GLN A 673 -2.61 2.99 6.61
C GLN A 673 -1.48 2.04 6.13
N PHE A 674 -0.38 1.88 6.87
CA PHE A 674 0.56 0.77 6.65
C PHE A 674 0.04 -0.48 7.36
N ILE A 675 0.38 -1.66 6.85
CA ILE A 675 0.01 -2.93 7.48
C ILE A 675 1.07 -3.27 8.52
N ASP A 676 0.73 -3.12 9.79
CA ASP A 676 1.55 -3.47 10.95
C ASP A 676 1.56 -5.00 11.21
N VAL A 677 2.45 -5.45 12.10
CA VAL A 677 2.61 -6.87 12.46
C VAL A 677 2.56 -7.09 13.97
N VAL A 678 1.62 -7.92 14.43
CA VAL A 678 1.56 -8.41 15.83
C VAL A 678 2.06 -9.86 15.92
N VAL A 679 2.96 -10.15 16.88
CA VAL A 679 3.51 -11.49 17.14
C VAL A 679 3.29 -11.89 18.59
N VAL A 680 2.66 -13.03 18.82
CA VAL A 680 2.44 -13.59 20.18
C VAL A 680 3.54 -14.57 20.56
N ASN A 681 4.19 -14.30 21.69
CA ASN A 681 5.39 -14.99 22.17
C ASN A 681 5.06 -15.87 23.40
N LYS A 682 4.91 -17.18 23.18
CA LYS A 682 4.46 -18.14 24.20
C LYS A 682 5.45 -18.35 25.35
N GLY A 683 6.75 -18.14 25.12
CA GLY A 683 7.78 -18.34 26.14
C GLY A 683 7.96 -17.14 27.07
N ASP A 684 7.73 -15.91 26.56
CA ASP A 684 7.91 -14.68 27.33
C ASP A 684 6.61 -14.20 28.01
N ASN A 685 5.44 -14.65 27.52
CA ASN A 685 4.10 -14.15 27.90
C ASN A 685 3.92 -12.69 27.48
N THR A 686 4.07 -12.45 26.17
CA THR A 686 3.97 -11.13 25.57
C THR A 686 3.33 -11.17 24.17
N ALA A 687 2.68 -10.07 23.80
CA ALA A 687 2.44 -9.71 22.41
C ALA A 687 3.41 -8.60 22.03
N SER A 688 4.17 -8.80 20.95
CA SER A 688 5.04 -7.78 20.36
C SER A 688 4.30 -7.14 19.20
N LEU A 689 4.11 -5.81 19.22
CA LEU A 689 3.70 -5.07 18.03
C LEU A 689 4.92 -4.43 17.38
N VAL A 690 5.05 -4.70 16.10
CA VAL A 690 5.97 -4.03 15.19
C VAL A 690 5.11 -3.13 14.32
N LEU A 691 5.30 -1.82 14.45
CA LEU A 691 4.70 -0.89 13.52
C LEU A 691 5.55 -0.82 12.25
N CYS A 692 4.88 -0.75 11.11
CA CYS A 692 5.44 -0.65 9.78
C CYS A 692 5.51 0.81 9.32
N ASN A 693 5.95 1.69 10.22
CA ASN A 693 5.99 3.14 10.04
C ASN A 693 6.51 3.54 8.66
N GLY A 694 5.77 4.42 7.99
CA GLY A 694 6.29 5.28 6.92
C GLY A 694 7.31 6.31 7.39
N ASP A 695 8.05 6.08 8.49
CA ASP A 695 9.13 6.91 9.03
C ASP A 695 10.40 6.78 8.17
N VAL A 696 10.24 7.01 6.88
CA VAL A 696 11.35 7.18 5.95
C VAL A 696 12.03 8.49 6.34
N ALA A 697 13.30 8.43 6.73
CA ALA A 697 14.12 9.63 6.90
C ALA A 697 14.17 10.37 5.54
N HIS A 698 13.32 11.39 5.45
CA HIS A 698 12.58 11.82 4.25
C HIS A 698 13.13 11.35 2.91
N ASP A 699 12.41 10.43 2.29
CA ASP A 699 12.41 10.16 0.85
C ASP A 699 11.74 11.34 0.14
N LEU A 700 12.41 11.93 -0.86
CA LEU A 700 11.97 13.16 -1.54
C LEU A 700 11.51 12.90 -2.99
N ASN A 701 11.50 11.64 -3.40
CA ASN A 701 11.05 11.19 -4.72
C ASN A 701 10.10 9.99 -4.67
N ASN A 702 9.57 9.70 -3.49
CA ASN A 702 8.64 8.62 -3.16
C ASN A 702 9.09 7.25 -3.71
N ASP A 703 10.41 6.95 -3.71
CA ASP A 703 10.99 5.65 -4.14
C ASP A 703 11.31 4.67 -3.00
N MET A 704 10.88 5.01 -1.78
CA MET A 704 11.02 4.31 -0.52
C MET A 704 12.48 4.18 -0.02
N LYS A 705 13.33 5.17 -0.33
CA LYS A 705 14.74 5.21 0.11
C LYS A 705 15.06 6.50 0.84
N LEU A 706 15.86 6.39 1.90
CA LEU A 706 16.26 7.52 2.74
C LEU A 706 17.15 8.50 1.96
N ASP A 707 16.72 9.75 1.75
CA ASP A 707 17.51 10.78 1.09
C ASP A 707 18.35 11.61 2.08
N LEU A 708 19.13 12.56 1.55
CA LEU A 708 19.91 13.49 2.35
C LEU A 708 19.88 14.93 1.82
N VAL A 709 19.18 15.80 2.56
CA VAL A 709 19.24 17.26 2.41
C VAL A 709 20.44 17.83 3.18
N ILE A 710 21.37 18.49 2.47
CA ILE A 710 22.53 19.18 3.07
C ILE A 710 22.39 20.69 2.89
N VAL A 711 22.29 21.40 4.01
CA VAL A 711 22.31 22.87 4.05
C VAL A 711 23.74 23.40 3.88
N VAL A 712 23.98 24.32 2.94
CA VAL A 712 25.34 24.82 2.61
C VAL A 712 25.47 26.33 2.72
N MET A 713 25.69 26.79 3.96
CA MET A 713 25.88 28.22 4.34
C MET A 713 26.78 29.05 3.40
N LYS A 714 27.84 28.46 2.84
CA LYS A 714 28.85 29.18 2.03
C LYS A 714 28.47 29.39 0.56
N ASN A 715 27.38 28.79 0.12
CA ASN A 715 27.01 28.67 -1.31
C ASN A 715 25.55 29.07 -1.59
N ASP A 716 24.87 29.64 -0.59
CA ASP A 716 23.49 30.15 -0.60
C ASP A 716 22.51 29.15 -1.23
N SER A 717 22.51 27.95 -0.64
CA SER A 717 21.91 26.74 -1.22
C SER A 717 21.70 25.59 -0.25
N VAL A 718 20.71 24.76 -0.54
CA VAL A 718 20.68 23.35 -0.14
C VAL A 718 21.19 22.45 -1.27
N ILE A 719 21.62 21.24 -0.91
CA ILE A 719 21.92 20.14 -1.81
C ILE A 719 20.96 19.00 -1.46
N ILE A 720 20.36 18.39 -2.46
CA ILE A 720 19.65 17.12 -2.36
C ILE A 720 20.58 16.03 -2.88
N MET A 721 20.57 14.85 -2.26
CA MET A 721 21.22 13.64 -2.76
C MET A 721 20.28 12.48 -2.46
N LEU A 722 19.79 11.82 -3.52
CA LEU A 722 18.76 10.78 -3.38
C LEU A 722 19.37 9.45 -2.90
N GLY A 723 18.60 8.64 -2.19
CA GLY A 723 19.01 7.37 -1.64
C GLY A 723 19.19 6.29 -2.70
N ASN A 724 20.14 5.38 -2.45
CA ASN A 724 20.23 4.10 -3.16
C ASN A 724 19.54 2.95 -2.41
N GLY A 725 19.27 3.12 -1.10
CA GLY A 725 18.75 2.10 -0.17
C GLY A 725 19.86 1.40 0.61
N ASP A 726 20.96 1.04 -0.06
CA ASP A 726 22.17 0.44 0.54
C ASP A 726 22.92 1.37 1.54
N GLY A 727 22.62 2.68 1.52
CA GLY A 727 23.28 3.74 2.30
C GLY A 727 24.33 4.54 1.53
N ALA A 728 24.48 4.32 0.23
CA ALA A 728 25.04 5.31 -0.69
C ALA A 728 23.95 6.29 -1.17
N PHE A 729 24.39 7.37 -1.80
CA PHE A 729 23.51 8.40 -2.38
C PHE A 729 23.90 8.71 -3.82
N ARG A 730 22.87 8.95 -4.65
CA ARG A 730 22.92 9.33 -6.07
C ARG A 730 22.49 10.79 -6.28
N ASN A 731 22.27 11.18 -7.54
CA ASN A 731 21.74 12.46 -8.03
C ASN A 731 21.88 13.69 -7.09
N ARG A 732 23.00 14.41 -7.23
CA ARG A 732 23.32 15.60 -6.42
C ARG A 732 22.72 16.89 -7.00
N THR A 733 21.46 17.16 -6.74
CA THR A 733 20.79 18.42 -7.14
C THR A 733 21.18 19.57 -6.21
N LYS A 734 21.49 20.76 -6.75
CA LYS A 734 21.84 21.97 -5.96
C LYS A 734 20.81 23.08 -6.18
N LEU A 735 20.03 23.38 -5.16
CA LEU A 735 18.96 24.37 -5.17
C LEU A 735 19.44 25.68 -4.53
N ARG A 736 18.97 26.84 -4.99
CA ARG A 736 19.31 28.14 -4.36
C ARG A 736 18.29 28.50 -3.29
N THR A 737 18.76 29.18 -2.26
CA THR A 737 17.96 29.68 -1.14
C THR A 737 18.27 31.17 -0.91
N GLY A 738 17.76 31.74 0.19
CA GLY A 738 18.32 32.96 0.76
C GLY A 738 19.78 32.78 1.23
N ASN A 739 20.39 33.88 1.69
CA ASN A 739 21.83 33.90 2.00
C ASN A 739 22.11 33.24 3.35
N GLN A 740 23.22 32.51 3.45
CA GLN A 740 23.62 31.74 4.64
C GLN A 740 22.48 30.85 5.19
N PRO A 741 21.98 29.87 4.42
CA PRO A 741 20.99 28.94 4.94
C PRO A 741 21.56 28.17 6.14
N SER A 742 20.78 28.04 7.21
CA SER A 742 21.23 27.58 8.54
C SER A 742 20.62 26.25 8.97
N SER A 743 19.35 26.00 8.64
CA SER A 743 18.59 24.80 9.00
C SER A 743 17.45 24.58 8.00
N VAL A 744 16.97 23.35 7.88
CA VAL A 744 15.85 22.95 7.00
C VAL A 744 14.84 22.11 7.79
N ALA A 745 13.56 22.35 7.54
CA ALA A 745 12.46 21.46 7.86
C ALA A 745 11.93 20.86 6.54
N ILE A 746 11.43 19.63 6.62
CA ILE A 746 10.90 18.86 5.50
C ILE A 746 9.49 18.42 5.91
N ASN A 747 8.51 18.67 5.06
CA ASN A 747 7.10 18.33 5.29
C ASN A 747 6.31 18.59 4.00
N ASP A 748 5.07 18.14 3.89
CA ASP A 748 4.15 18.67 2.89
C ASP A 748 3.64 20.05 3.36
N PHE A 749 3.80 21.11 2.54
CA PHE A 749 3.24 22.44 2.80
C PHE A 749 2.12 22.84 1.83
N ASN A 750 1.79 22.01 0.84
CA ASN A 750 0.84 22.31 -0.23
C ASN A 750 -0.34 21.32 -0.35
N ASN A 751 -0.32 20.28 0.49
CA ASN A 751 -1.26 19.17 0.60
C ASN A 751 -1.35 18.29 -0.67
N ASP A 752 -0.23 18.11 -1.40
CA ASP A 752 -0.13 17.25 -2.60
C ASP A 752 0.54 15.86 -2.37
N GLN A 753 0.92 15.54 -1.12
CA GLN A 753 1.56 14.30 -0.67
C GLN A 753 3.01 14.10 -1.18
N ILE A 754 3.68 15.19 -1.56
CA ILE A 754 5.10 15.21 -1.90
C ILE A 754 5.85 16.06 -0.85
N PRO A 755 6.99 15.59 -0.29
CA PRO A 755 7.75 16.39 0.66
C PRO A 755 8.33 17.68 0.05
N ASP A 756 8.02 18.81 0.66
CA ASP A 756 8.56 20.15 0.40
C ASP A 756 9.73 20.49 1.36
N LEU A 757 10.42 21.62 1.11
CA LEU A 757 11.51 22.12 1.95
C LEU A 757 11.28 23.56 2.44
N ALA A 758 11.36 23.76 3.75
CA ALA A 758 11.41 25.07 4.39
C ALA A 758 12.80 25.33 4.97
N VAL A 759 13.58 26.20 4.33
CA VAL A 759 14.99 26.47 4.69
C VAL A 759 15.15 27.83 5.35
N SER A 760 15.60 27.90 6.59
CA SER A 760 15.92 29.16 7.28
C SER A 760 17.23 29.78 6.78
N ASN A 761 17.27 31.10 6.62
CA ASN A 761 18.38 31.83 5.99
C ASN A 761 18.90 32.93 6.93
N HIS A 762 19.93 32.59 7.69
CA HIS A 762 20.57 33.44 8.68
C HIS A 762 21.02 34.81 8.13
N GLY A 763 21.41 34.88 6.85
CA GLY A 763 21.94 36.07 6.20
C GLY A 763 20.89 36.97 5.53
N THR A 764 19.76 36.42 5.07
CA THR A 764 18.64 37.21 4.50
C THR A 764 17.50 37.46 5.47
N GLN A 765 17.49 36.85 6.66
CA GLN A 765 16.44 37.01 7.68
C GLN A 765 15.08 36.43 7.23
N THR A 766 15.15 35.37 6.40
CA THR A 766 14.00 34.76 5.73
C THR A 766 13.96 33.23 5.85
N ILE A 767 12.79 32.63 5.69
CA ILE A 767 12.64 31.22 5.27
C ILE A 767 12.50 31.21 3.74
N SER A 768 13.10 30.21 3.07
CA SER A 768 12.88 29.90 1.65
C SER A 768 12.03 28.64 1.56
N ILE A 769 10.92 28.70 0.82
CA ILE A 769 10.05 27.56 0.53
C ILE A 769 10.39 27.03 -0.85
N LEU A 770 10.64 25.73 -0.96
CA LEU A 770 10.88 25.02 -2.21
C LEU A 770 9.94 23.83 -2.25
N LEU A 771 9.01 23.81 -3.20
CA LEU A 771 8.00 22.76 -3.30
C LEU A 771 8.58 21.54 -4.03
N GLY A 772 8.21 20.34 -3.59
CA GLY A 772 8.58 19.07 -4.18
C GLY A 772 7.96 18.84 -5.56
N ARG A 773 8.34 17.71 -6.19
CA ARG A 773 7.80 17.26 -7.49
C ARG A 773 7.70 15.73 -7.66
N GLY A 774 8.05 14.95 -6.63
CA GLY A 774 8.05 13.48 -6.69
C GLY A 774 9.19 12.87 -7.53
N ASP A 775 10.11 13.69 -8.03
CA ASP A 775 11.30 13.28 -8.81
C ASP A 775 12.62 13.70 -8.13
N GLY A 776 12.57 14.11 -6.85
CA GLY A 776 13.72 14.63 -6.11
C GLY A 776 14.18 16.03 -6.54
N ASN A 777 13.50 16.65 -7.51
CA ASN A 777 13.69 18.05 -7.86
C ASN A 777 12.64 18.94 -7.18
N PHE A 778 13.01 20.20 -6.99
CA PHE A 778 12.21 21.16 -6.25
C PHE A 778 12.06 22.47 -7.01
N GLN A 779 10.88 23.08 -6.89
CA GLN A 779 10.58 24.41 -7.39
C GLN A 779 10.67 25.43 -6.25
N PHE A 780 11.64 26.36 -6.32
CA PHE A 780 11.65 27.52 -5.43
C PHE A 780 10.34 28.31 -5.61
N GLN A 781 9.57 28.47 -4.53
CA GLN A 781 8.25 29.10 -4.52
C GLN A 781 8.35 30.56 -4.06
N LYS A 782 8.76 30.79 -2.80
CA LYS A 782 8.79 32.13 -2.20
C LYS A 782 9.73 32.20 -0.99
N MET A 783 10.18 33.41 -0.64
CA MET A 783 10.77 33.70 0.67
C MET A 783 9.79 34.48 1.56
N TYR A 784 9.84 34.20 2.86
CA TYR A 784 9.08 34.87 3.91
C TYR A 784 10.04 35.45 4.94
N GLU A 785 9.80 36.66 5.43
CA GLU A 785 10.54 37.20 6.57
C GLU A 785 10.15 36.43 7.84
N CYS A 786 11.11 36.11 8.71
CA CYS A 786 10.85 35.34 9.93
C CYS A 786 11.54 35.89 11.19
N GLY A 787 12.38 36.92 11.06
CA GLY A 787 13.11 37.55 12.17
C GLY A 787 14.62 37.55 11.98
N VAL A 788 15.33 38.19 12.90
CA VAL A 788 16.76 38.52 12.74
C VAL A 788 17.67 37.34 13.08
N ASN A 789 18.46 36.92 12.08
CA ASN A 789 19.42 35.80 12.15
C ASN A 789 18.78 34.46 12.60
N PRO A 790 17.85 33.89 11.81
CA PRO A 790 17.25 32.60 12.10
C PRO A 790 18.30 31.47 12.03
N ASN A 791 18.34 30.61 13.05
CA ASN A 791 19.36 29.58 13.20
C ASN A 791 18.81 28.14 13.09
N SER A 792 17.53 27.94 13.38
CA SER A 792 16.83 26.65 13.37
C SER A 792 15.38 26.88 12.91
N VAL A 793 14.84 25.97 12.11
CA VAL A 793 13.45 25.94 11.66
C VAL A 793 12.85 24.54 11.88
N ILE A 794 11.56 24.49 12.20
CA ILE A 794 10.73 23.29 12.35
C ILE A 794 9.36 23.51 11.70
N SER A 795 8.64 22.43 11.45
CA SER A 795 7.25 22.41 10.98
C SER A 795 6.37 21.59 11.92
N ALA A 796 5.16 22.08 12.19
CA ALA A 796 4.08 21.38 12.88
C ALA A 796 2.78 22.17 12.65
N ASP A 797 1.61 21.61 12.97
CA ASP A 797 0.37 22.37 13.05
C ASP A 797 0.27 23.05 14.43
N PHE A 798 0.54 24.36 14.53
CA PHE A 798 0.50 25.10 15.81
C PHE A 798 -0.88 25.68 16.12
N ASN A 799 -1.86 25.54 15.23
CA ASN A 799 -3.16 26.21 15.34
C ASN A 799 -4.38 25.24 15.34
N ARG A 800 -4.16 23.99 14.91
CA ARG A 800 -5.12 22.90 14.67
C ARG A 800 -6.04 23.10 13.45
N ASP A 801 -5.52 23.65 12.34
CA ASP A 801 -6.24 23.76 11.05
C ASP A 801 -5.83 22.71 10.00
N GLN A 802 -5.00 21.74 10.37
CA GLN A 802 -4.48 20.63 9.56
C GLN A 802 -3.52 21.03 8.44
N ASN A 803 -3.05 22.27 8.40
CA ASN A 803 -1.97 22.69 7.51
C ASN A 803 -0.65 22.82 8.30
N MET A 804 0.47 22.49 7.65
CA MET A 804 1.77 22.55 8.31
C MET A 804 2.28 24.00 8.40
N ASP A 805 2.35 24.52 9.63
CA ASP A 805 2.96 25.81 9.95
C ASP A 805 4.49 25.68 10.07
N LEU A 806 5.18 26.82 10.25
CA LEU A 806 6.62 26.88 10.46
C LEU A 806 6.99 27.71 11.69
N ALA A 807 8.01 27.30 12.45
CA ALA A 807 8.57 28.10 13.55
C ALA A 807 10.10 28.20 13.49
N THR A 808 10.67 29.35 13.87
CA THR A 808 12.12 29.63 13.79
C THR A 808 12.73 30.23 15.04
N ALA A 809 13.92 29.75 15.44
CA ALA A 809 14.74 30.37 16.49
C ALA A 809 15.58 31.54 15.93
N ASN A 810 15.34 32.77 16.40
CA ASN A 810 15.92 34.01 15.85
C ASN A 810 17.03 34.55 16.77
N MET A 811 18.25 34.05 16.54
CA MET A 811 19.42 34.26 17.39
C MET A 811 19.79 35.74 17.57
N GLY A 812 19.60 36.56 16.53
CA GLY A 812 20.08 37.94 16.48
C GLY A 812 19.26 38.93 17.33
N GLU A 813 18.04 38.55 17.71
CA GLU A 813 17.10 39.44 18.41
C GLU A 813 16.38 38.82 19.62
N ASN A 814 16.75 37.59 20.03
CA ASN A 814 16.27 36.92 21.25
C ASN A 814 14.74 36.70 21.22
N SER A 815 14.30 35.93 20.23
CA SER A 815 12.90 35.52 20.07
C SER A 815 12.81 34.25 19.23
N PHE A 816 11.65 33.62 19.22
CA PHE A 816 11.22 32.78 18.11
C PHE A 816 10.09 33.45 17.32
N SER A 817 9.81 32.93 16.14
CA SER A 817 8.65 33.33 15.33
C SER A 817 7.88 32.11 14.86
N VAL A 818 6.59 32.29 14.57
CA VAL A 818 5.70 31.30 13.94
C VAL A 818 5.08 31.92 12.69
N LEU A 819 5.01 31.17 11.60
CA LEU A 819 4.38 31.53 10.33
C LEU A 819 3.30 30.50 10.04
N LEU A 820 2.04 30.92 9.99
CA LEU A 820 0.94 30.00 9.66
C LEU A 820 0.97 29.57 8.20
N GLY A 821 0.73 28.28 7.96
CA GLY A 821 0.51 27.71 6.63
C GLY A 821 -0.85 28.11 6.04
N THR A 822 -1.07 27.77 4.77
CA THR A 822 -2.38 27.93 4.10
C THR A 822 -2.73 26.76 3.15
N GLY A 823 -2.07 25.61 3.31
CA GLY A 823 -2.35 24.38 2.55
C GLY A 823 -2.13 24.47 1.04
N ASN A 824 -1.17 25.29 0.59
CA ASN A 824 -0.88 25.51 -0.84
C ASN A 824 0.58 25.95 -1.13
N GLY A 825 1.50 25.70 -0.20
CA GLY A 825 2.89 26.16 -0.29
C GLY A 825 3.08 27.64 0.02
N THR A 826 2.09 28.32 0.60
CA THR A 826 2.18 29.72 1.03
C THR A 826 1.80 29.93 2.49
N PHE A 827 2.41 30.96 3.09
CA PHE A 827 2.37 31.25 4.52
C PHE A 827 1.91 32.69 4.79
N LEU A 828 1.42 32.95 6.01
CA LEU A 828 1.08 34.28 6.49
C LEU A 828 2.31 35.04 7.04
N ASP A 829 2.12 36.33 7.37
CA ASP A 829 3.15 37.15 8.01
C ASP A 829 3.48 36.61 9.42
N TYR A 830 4.76 36.65 9.81
CA TYR A 830 5.24 36.00 11.03
C TYR A 830 4.75 36.67 12.32
N ILE A 831 4.32 35.86 13.28
CA ILE A 831 4.06 36.26 14.67
C ILE A 831 5.34 36.01 15.48
N ARG A 832 5.69 36.94 16.37
CA ARG A 832 6.95 36.92 17.13
C ARG A 832 6.71 36.78 18.64
N TYR A 833 7.45 35.87 19.26
CA TYR A 833 7.41 35.59 20.70
C TYR A 833 8.80 35.79 21.31
N LEU A 834 8.88 36.52 22.42
CA LEU A 834 10.17 36.80 23.08
C LEU A 834 10.74 35.54 23.74
N ALA A 835 12.06 35.38 23.64
CA ALA A 835 12.82 34.29 24.25
C ALA A 835 14.05 34.85 24.97
N GLU A 836 14.74 34.01 25.72
CA GLU A 836 16.01 34.33 26.35
C GLU A 836 17.19 34.40 25.36
N ARG A 837 18.43 34.46 25.86
CA ARG A 837 19.56 35.00 25.09
C ARG A 837 20.23 33.97 24.19
N GLU A 838 20.44 34.37 22.93
CA GLU A 838 21.05 33.55 21.86
C GLU A 838 20.26 32.23 21.63
N PRO A 839 18.97 32.29 21.23
CA PRO A 839 18.20 31.09 20.87
C PRO A 839 18.80 30.45 19.62
N VAL A 840 19.09 29.15 19.68
CA VAL A 840 19.81 28.43 18.61
C VAL A 840 19.08 27.22 18.04
N ILE A 841 18.23 26.57 18.83
CA ILE A 841 17.45 25.38 18.44
C ILE A 841 16.02 25.60 18.90
N ILE A 842 15.06 25.21 18.07
CA ILE A 842 13.64 25.15 18.37
C ILE A 842 13.15 23.73 18.10
N MET A 843 12.25 23.21 18.94
CA MET A 843 11.64 21.88 18.82
C MET A 843 10.16 21.99 19.14
N SER A 844 9.32 21.23 18.45
CA SER A 844 7.88 21.10 18.70
C SER A 844 7.57 19.71 19.27
N ASN A 845 6.74 19.66 20.31
CA ASN A 845 6.12 18.42 20.79
C ASN A 845 4.98 18.77 21.76
N ASP A 846 4.26 17.78 22.30
CA ASP A 846 3.46 17.98 23.51
C ASP A 846 4.32 17.64 24.73
N PHE A 847 4.73 18.67 25.49
CA PHE A 847 5.55 18.50 26.69
C PHE A 847 4.72 18.49 27.98
N ASN A 848 3.43 18.82 27.91
CA ASN A 848 2.56 19.03 29.06
C ASN A 848 1.41 17.99 29.18
N VAL A 849 1.13 17.28 28.08
CA VAL A 849 0.09 16.26 27.86
C VAL A 849 -1.33 16.86 27.79
N ASP A 850 -1.51 17.96 27.04
CA ASP A 850 -2.81 18.59 26.71
C ASP A 850 -3.20 18.51 25.21
N ASN A 851 -2.43 17.71 24.46
CA ASN A 851 -2.48 17.52 23.01
C ASN A 851 -2.19 18.78 22.16
N ASN A 852 -1.84 19.94 22.73
CA ASN A 852 -1.42 21.09 21.94
C ASN A 852 0.07 20.97 21.59
N THR A 853 0.49 21.55 20.46
CA THR A 853 1.91 21.61 20.12
C THR A 853 2.60 22.73 20.90
N ASP A 854 3.34 22.34 21.93
CA ASP A 854 4.26 23.20 22.68
C ASP A 854 5.54 23.48 21.86
N ILE A 855 6.27 24.53 22.23
CA ILE A 855 7.55 24.89 21.63
C ILE A 855 8.66 24.92 22.70
N ALA A 856 9.72 24.13 22.51
CA ALA A 856 10.94 24.19 23.31
C ALA A 856 12.05 24.98 22.59
N VAL A 857 12.52 26.07 23.20
CA VAL A 857 13.58 26.96 22.69
C VAL A 857 14.85 26.80 23.52
N VAL A 858 15.97 26.50 22.86
CA VAL A 858 17.29 26.31 23.50
C VAL A 858 18.11 27.60 23.42
N ASN A 859 18.40 28.21 24.57
CA ASN A 859 19.07 29.50 24.68
C ASN A 859 20.55 29.34 25.07
N ARG A 860 21.44 29.55 24.10
CA ARG A 860 22.87 29.22 24.21
C ARG A 860 23.66 30.17 25.11
N LEU A 861 23.18 31.40 25.32
CA LEU A 861 23.87 32.40 26.14
C LEU A 861 23.26 32.55 27.55
N SER A 862 21.97 32.25 27.69
CA SER A 862 21.32 32.10 29.01
C SER A 862 21.64 30.76 29.69
N ASN A 863 21.99 29.72 28.91
CA ASN A 863 22.29 28.37 29.40
C ASN A 863 21.06 27.69 30.01
N ASN A 864 19.94 27.75 29.28
CA ASN A 864 18.70 27.08 29.63
C ASN A 864 17.91 26.66 28.37
N VAL A 865 16.85 25.90 28.61
CA VAL A 865 15.76 25.66 27.65
C VAL A 865 14.49 26.27 28.22
N GLU A 866 13.74 26.98 27.39
CA GLU A 866 12.40 27.50 27.69
C GLU A 866 11.38 26.62 26.97
N ILE A 867 10.39 26.08 27.68
CA ILE A 867 9.24 25.40 27.08
C ILE A 867 8.04 26.34 27.17
N PHE A 868 7.54 26.75 26.01
CA PHE A 868 6.36 27.59 25.80
C PHE A 868 5.16 26.68 25.54
N PHE A 869 4.22 26.63 26.48
CA PHE A 869 3.05 25.77 26.33
C PHE A 869 2.04 26.34 25.35
N GLY A 870 1.61 25.50 24.40
CA GLY A 870 0.67 25.84 23.34
C GLY A 870 -0.72 26.19 23.87
N GLY A 871 -1.62 26.51 22.94
CA GLY A 871 -2.99 26.85 23.28
C GLY A 871 -3.77 27.41 22.10
N VAL A 872 -5.10 27.35 22.22
CA VAL A 872 -6.08 27.68 21.17
C VAL A 872 -5.74 29.00 20.48
N ASN A 873 -5.61 28.97 19.15
CA ASN A 873 -5.23 30.12 18.30
C ASN A 873 -3.83 30.69 18.62
N MET A 874 -2.80 29.83 18.74
CA MET A 874 -1.39 30.18 18.92
C MET A 874 -1.07 30.96 20.22
N THR A 875 -1.87 30.79 21.28
CA THR A 875 -1.64 31.49 22.56
C THR A 875 -0.64 30.73 23.43
N PHE A 876 0.66 30.95 23.22
CA PHE A 876 1.69 30.40 24.08
C PHE A 876 1.60 31.00 25.50
N SER A 877 1.10 30.21 26.46
CA SER A 877 0.42 30.74 27.65
C SER A 877 1.14 30.50 28.99
N THR A 878 2.19 29.68 29.01
CA THR A 878 3.06 29.46 30.19
C THR A 878 4.47 29.07 29.74
N ILE A 879 5.48 29.47 30.52
CA ILE A 879 6.90 29.18 30.25
C ILE A 879 7.49 28.37 31.41
N LYS A 880 8.05 27.19 31.14
CA LYS A 880 8.94 26.46 32.06
C LYS A 880 10.40 26.68 31.66
N HIS A 881 11.29 26.96 32.62
CA HIS A 881 12.73 27.16 32.38
C HIS A 881 13.55 26.01 32.97
N TYR A 882 14.40 25.38 32.16
CA TYR A 882 15.29 24.28 32.54
C TYR A 882 16.75 24.68 32.38
N GLY A 883 17.48 24.85 33.50
CA GLY A 883 18.89 25.29 33.48
C GLY A 883 19.86 24.19 33.03
N THR A 884 20.69 24.49 32.04
CA THR A 884 21.71 23.58 31.47
C THR A 884 23.14 23.98 31.81
N ASN A 885 23.36 25.07 32.53
CA ASN A 885 24.66 25.53 33.06
C ASN A 885 25.76 25.94 32.04
N ASN A 886 25.87 25.37 30.84
CA ASN A 886 26.96 25.72 29.91
C ASN A 886 26.70 25.45 28.40
N LYS A 887 26.28 26.50 27.67
CA LYS A 887 26.18 26.56 26.20
C LYS A 887 25.52 25.32 25.53
N PRO A 888 24.21 25.09 25.80
CA PRO A 888 23.47 23.97 25.24
C PRO A 888 23.40 24.04 23.71
N ASN A 889 23.87 22.99 23.05
CA ASN A 889 23.76 22.67 21.62
C ASN A 889 24.54 21.33 21.38
N PRO A 890 23.98 20.33 20.67
CA PRO A 890 22.59 20.22 20.20
C PRO A 890 21.60 19.84 21.32
N ALA A 891 20.32 19.73 20.98
CA ALA A 891 19.26 19.17 21.82
C ALA A 891 18.32 18.32 20.97
N VAL A 892 17.63 17.37 21.60
CA VAL A 892 16.61 16.50 21.01
C VAL A 892 15.52 16.20 22.04
N ALA A 893 14.29 16.01 21.58
CA ALA A 893 13.14 15.60 22.38
C ALA A 893 12.68 14.21 21.92
N TYR A 894 12.51 13.27 22.86
CA TYR A 894 12.13 11.87 22.61
C TYR A 894 11.78 11.20 23.95
N ASP A 895 10.94 10.16 23.98
CA ASP A 895 10.75 9.34 25.19
C ASP A 895 11.97 8.44 25.43
N PHE A 896 12.91 8.89 26.27
CA PHE A 896 14.15 8.17 26.56
C PHE A 896 13.97 7.05 27.59
N ASN A 897 12.84 7.01 28.29
CA ASN A 897 12.62 6.12 29.44
C ASN A 897 11.54 5.04 29.19
N LYS A 898 10.73 5.22 28.14
CA LYS A 898 9.57 4.41 27.68
C LYS A 898 8.29 4.51 28.52
N ASP A 899 8.12 5.55 29.34
CA ASP A 899 6.86 5.77 30.07
C ASP A 899 5.70 6.28 29.19
N GLY A 900 5.98 6.85 28.02
CA GLY A 900 5.03 7.42 27.08
C GLY A 900 4.98 8.95 27.06
N LYS A 901 5.88 9.64 27.79
CA LYS A 901 5.97 11.11 27.85
C LYS A 901 7.28 11.57 27.24
N VAL A 902 7.25 12.72 26.56
CA VAL A 902 8.42 13.20 25.81
C VAL A 902 9.43 13.85 26.75
N ASP A 903 10.56 13.17 26.95
CA ASP A 903 11.74 13.67 27.65
C ASP A 903 12.56 14.62 26.75
N LEU A 904 13.47 15.39 27.36
CA LEU A 904 14.36 16.32 26.65
C LEU A 904 15.83 16.02 26.98
N ALA A 905 16.66 15.78 25.96
CA ALA A 905 18.09 15.59 26.11
C ALA A 905 18.90 16.74 25.46
N VAL A 906 19.89 17.26 26.19
CA VAL A 906 20.66 18.45 25.80
C VAL A 906 22.16 18.22 25.99
N LEU A 907 22.93 18.41 24.92
CA LEU A 907 24.38 18.34 24.89
C LEU A 907 25.03 19.71 25.02
N HIS A 908 26.27 19.75 25.49
CA HIS A 908 27.03 20.99 25.70
C HIS A 908 28.15 21.16 24.67
N THR A 909 28.25 22.33 24.04
CA THR A 909 29.35 22.61 23.09
C THR A 909 30.74 22.80 23.73
N LEU A 910 30.85 22.76 25.07
CA LEU A 910 32.08 23.05 25.83
C LEU A 910 32.40 22.06 26.96
N SER A 911 31.68 20.94 27.07
CA SER A 911 31.93 19.91 28.10
C SER A 911 31.32 18.57 27.71
N ASP A 912 31.92 17.46 28.13
CA ASP A 912 31.44 16.08 27.89
C ASP A 912 30.19 15.72 28.73
N GLN A 913 29.26 16.67 28.90
CA GLN A 913 28.04 16.52 29.69
C GLN A 913 26.81 16.47 28.79
N LEU A 914 25.93 15.53 29.13
CA LEU A 914 24.57 15.38 28.63
C LEU A 914 23.63 15.61 29.81
N TYR A 915 22.65 16.48 29.65
CA TYR A 915 21.53 16.61 30.58
C TYR A 915 20.31 15.92 29.95
N VAL A 916 19.65 15.04 30.70
CA VAL A 916 18.37 14.44 30.32
C VAL A 916 17.33 14.88 31.35
N PHE A 917 16.32 15.61 30.90
CA PHE A 917 15.20 16.09 31.70
C PHE A 917 14.04 15.13 31.46
N LEU A 918 13.79 14.25 32.44
CA LEU A 918 12.69 13.29 32.37
C LEU A 918 11.34 13.99 32.62
N ASN A 919 10.32 13.66 31.85
CA ASN A 919 9.03 14.34 31.89
C ASN A 919 8.12 13.75 32.98
N GLN A 920 8.00 14.49 34.09
CA GLN A 920 7.18 14.12 35.24
C GLN A 920 5.89 14.95 35.35
N CYS A 921 5.37 15.49 34.23
CA CYS A 921 3.98 15.94 34.19
C CYS A 921 3.09 14.72 34.49
N SER A 922 2.07 14.89 35.35
CA SER A 922 1.33 13.79 35.99
C SER A 922 0.18 13.27 35.14
#